data_AF-A0A9D1U9Y7-F1
#
_entry.id   AF-A0A9D1U9Y7-F1
#
_cell.length_a   1.000
_cell.length_b   1.000
_cell.length_c   1.000
_cell.angle_alpha   90.00
_cell.angle_beta   90.00
_cell.angle_gamma   90.00
#
_symmetry.space_group_name_H-M   'P 1'
#
loop_
_entity.id
_entity.type
_entity.pdbx_description
1 polymer ?
#
loop_
_entity_poly.entity_id
_entity_poly.type
_entity_poly.pdbx_seq_one_letter_code
_entity_poly.pdbx_strand_id
1 'polypeptide(L)'
;MSFQIMQNEPCLIYVGKDEPEAVKIASQNLRKDIGRVLGISAGSTEDGGKAHIFIETLKDLREASQNRAELKVLFDEKGMVRREAYLLQVKEGRLFISGSDRRGTVYGIYELCRMLGVSPWYFFADVPVRKRQAFSLPEGFEKMDYPSVEYRGIFINDEEELEDWVKGHMGEDTIGVKTYEKVFELLLRLKGNYIWPAMHVNSFNVKKENGALAERMGIVVGTSHCDMLMRSNNREWKPWLAKKGYENVLYDYSIPGRNREILQEYWQESVEQNKDFETCYTLGMRGIHDSGFETSALVYHTPEEEKQAKIQLLSQIIKDQRNILEKTLGRDTMMTFVPYKEVLPLYDGGLEVPEDITLVWSNDNYGYIRRYPSKKEQKRSGGNGIYYHNSYWAPPSMSYVFLCSIPLAHTRNELKKAYEQGIRKLWVLNCGAIKPLEQEITFFLQFAWDIGKETDSTRDVEAWTAQWIDENFQGGIGREAAELLNDFSQLTNVRKLENMDTDAFSQTAYGDEAAVRIHRYEELFDRGNALYERLEEEEKDAFFQLVLLRIHAAYFTNLQYYYGDRSTLSCTQGKLKAAAEYVGLCRAFDDARRKLIYYYNKKMAGGKWDGILNPEGFPPPRAAMLPACTPPLSLKGREDGKSPMIVTVWNEGESLLFTKPGVKWFEIGNGTDGEFEFEIQAPDFVRLPDFAGEGFAEAYPEADGSRHGIFIVRGRAETEKRILVQVDDVKEDRQGSILVRCLADGSCVEIPVRICQVPTQCKNLEEDGIVCVEADSAASPDFRLVRRLGRGWGNLMEAENFAESTLEGRTPLSYPFYVTSAGEFLLEIHRFPSLDSVGRIRIGVSVDGSSIQIVESESTDEWRGTWKRNVLNNVERLYLKLPYLEPGEHQISFYGVDRYFAFTRFVIYTRERRENHFVGMKGEQSLPRRWNVEAWSREFYGEIDLRPRSIVYAQVEKEEDGLAAAGLVKRDAYYAGQVEPEYYFTQGSTVFQERDGSIRIDAASALALSPYAFTRGKHWKYCSSESYGRSGLAMYIRQPGLVWEGTEEAPSLNYRVRCDGGVYTLWLLAKFNDKEEAFLAAGVDGKPISREHLYGEGCLWRYEAEQIYRYVPLWRQQLSSGEHLLSLYALRSGLRYDRIYLTRGEELPPTDFLWRQEQAWF
;
A
#
# COMPACT_ATOMS: atom_id res chain seq x y z
N MET A 1 -19.43 -41.32 27.23
CA MET A 1 -20.60 -40.47 26.93
C MET A 1 -20.07 -39.20 26.27
N SER A 2 -20.67 -38.69 25.20
CA SER A 2 -20.19 -37.40 24.65
C SER A 2 -20.34 -36.27 25.67
N PHE A 3 -19.44 -35.28 25.61
CA PHE A 3 -19.64 -34.01 26.31
C PHE A 3 -20.66 -33.18 25.54
N GLN A 4 -21.64 -32.56 26.22
CA GLN A 4 -22.71 -31.80 25.57
C GLN A 4 -23.16 -30.63 26.43
N ILE A 5 -23.31 -29.45 25.82
CA ILE A 5 -23.89 -28.24 26.40
C ILE A 5 -25.19 -27.93 25.64
N MET A 6 -26.29 -27.70 26.36
CA MET A 6 -27.63 -27.45 25.78
C MET A 6 -28.14 -26.06 26.13
N GLN A 7 -28.92 -25.44 25.23
CA GLN A 7 -29.49 -24.09 25.39
C GLN A 7 -30.39 -23.89 26.62
N ASN A 8 -30.83 -24.97 27.28
CA ASN A 8 -31.73 -24.93 28.44
C ASN A 8 -31.15 -25.65 29.66
N GLU A 9 -29.88 -26.04 29.63
CA GLU A 9 -29.23 -26.73 30.76
C GLU A 9 -28.01 -25.93 31.24
N PRO A 10 -27.79 -25.79 32.56
CA PRO A 10 -26.63 -25.07 33.06
C PRO A 10 -25.32 -25.82 32.73
N CYS A 11 -24.30 -25.04 32.38
CA CYS A 11 -22.93 -25.52 32.19
C CYS A 11 -22.06 -25.12 33.38
N LEU A 12 -21.45 -26.09 34.06
CA LEU A 12 -20.58 -25.87 35.20
C LEU A 12 -19.12 -25.78 34.76
N ILE A 13 -18.49 -24.65 35.08
CA ILE A 13 -17.06 -24.40 34.77
C ILE A 13 -16.26 -24.34 36.07
N TYR A 14 -15.40 -25.33 36.27
CA TYR A 14 -14.53 -25.48 37.43
C TYR A 14 -13.17 -24.88 37.14
N VAL A 15 -12.82 -23.85 37.91
CA VAL A 15 -11.53 -23.15 37.86
C VAL A 15 -10.95 -23.18 39.27
N GLY A 16 -9.71 -23.67 39.43
CA GLY A 16 -9.05 -23.71 40.73
C GLY A 16 -8.91 -22.33 41.36
N LYS A 17 -9.03 -22.22 42.69
CA LYS A 17 -8.87 -20.94 43.41
C LYS A 17 -7.48 -20.32 43.20
N ASP A 18 -6.47 -21.18 43.06
CA ASP A 18 -5.06 -20.82 42.88
C ASP A 18 -4.67 -20.62 41.40
N GLU A 19 -5.63 -20.65 40.47
CA GLU A 19 -5.35 -20.38 39.06
C GLU A 19 -4.87 -18.93 38.85
N PRO A 20 -3.96 -18.69 37.90
CA PRO A 20 -3.51 -17.35 37.54
C PRO A 20 -4.68 -16.45 37.12
N GLU A 21 -4.54 -15.14 37.35
CA GLU A 21 -5.58 -14.16 37.00
C GLU A 21 -5.94 -14.21 35.51
N ALA A 22 -4.95 -14.44 34.64
CA ALA A 22 -5.16 -14.58 33.19
C ALA A 22 -6.16 -15.70 32.85
N VAL A 23 -6.05 -16.84 33.54
CA VAL A 23 -6.94 -18.00 33.37
C VAL A 23 -8.33 -17.68 33.90
N LYS A 24 -8.44 -16.95 35.02
CA LYS A 24 -9.72 -16.51 35.58
C LYS A 24 -10.45 -15.57 34.63
N ILE A 25 -9.74 -14.59 34.05
CA ILE A 25 -10.28 -13.65 33.05
C ILE A 25 -10.73 -14.42 31.80
N ALA A 26 -9.89 -15.29 31.24
CA ALA A 26 -10.26 -16.10 30.07
C ALA A 26 -11.48 -17.00 30.35
N SER A 27 -11.57 -17.58 31.56
CA SER A 27 -12.71 -18.39 31.98
C SER A 27 -14.00 -17.57 32.10
N GLN A 28 -13.92 -16.30 32.52
CA GLN A 28 -15.08 -15.39 32.49
C GLN A 28 -15.51 -15.07 31.05
N ASN A 29 -14.55 -14.91 30.14
CA ASN A 29 -14.86 -14.72 28.71
C ASN A 29 -15.52 -15.95 28.11
N LEU A 30 -15.08 -17.17 28.46
CA LEU A 30 -15.75 -18.41 28.08
C LEU A 30 -17.20 -18.47 28.58
N ARG A 31 -17.48 -18.06 29.84
CA ARG A 31 -18.85 -17.98 30.36
C ARG A 31 -19.72 -17.03 29.53
N LYS A 32 -19.19 -15.84 29.20
CA LYS A 32 -19.88 -14.86 28.35
C LYS A 32 -20.13 -15.42 26.96
N ASP A 33 -19.16 -16.10 26.37
CA ASP A 33 -19.26 -16.68 25.02
C ASP A 33 -20.27 -17.83 24.97
N ILE A 34 -20.30 -18.71 25.98
CA ILE A 34 -21.36 -19.71 26.13
C ILE A 34 -22.74 -19.04 26.23
N GLY A 35 -22.87 -17.95 27.01
CA GLY A 35 -24.11 -17.18 27.09
C GLY A 35 -24.50 -16.52 25.76
N ARG A 36 -23.52 -16.00 25.01
CA ARG A 36 -23.75 -15.43 23.67
C ARG A 36 -24.19 -16.49 22.67
N VAL A 37 -23.63 -17.70 22.69
CA VAL A 37 -23.96 -18.77 21.73
C VAL A 37 -25.23 -19.52 22.12
N LEU A 38 -25.38 -19.91 23.38
CA LEU A 38 -26.42 -20.82 23.86
C LEU A 38 -27.48 -20.12 24.72
N GLY A 39 -27.41 -18.81 24.97
CA GLY A 39 -28.44 -18.09 25.74
C GLY A 39 -28.62 -18.55 27.20
N ILE A 40 -27.65 -19.29 27.76
CA ILE A 40 -27.67 -19.79 29.14
C ILE A 40 -26.75 -18.97 30.06
N SER A 41 -27.07 -18.98 31.37
CA SER A 41 -26.12 -18.59 32.40
C SER A 41 -25.15 -19.74 32.67
N ALA A 42 -23.85 -19.53 32.42
CA ALA A 42 -22.80 -20.48 32.83
C ALA A 42 -22.36 -20.13 34.27
N GLY A 43 -22.79 -20.93 35.25
CA GLY A 43 -22.68 -20.66 36.70
C GLY A 43 -21.67 -21.53 37.46
N SER A 44 -21.49 -21.22 38.76
CA SER A 44 -20.69 -22.01 39.71
C SER A 44 -21.47 -23.18 40.30
N THR A 45 -20.78 -24.02 41.10
CA THR A 45 -21.14 -25.36 41.63
C THR A 45 -22.49 -25.53 42.33
N GLU A 46 -23.33 -24.51 42.43
CA GLU A 46 -24.64 -24.56 43.10
C GLU A 46 -25.78 -24.91 42.13
N ASP A 47 -25.57 -24.78 40.81
CA ASP A 47 -26.55 -25.17 39.79
C ASP A 47 -26.30 -26.61 39.32
N GLY A 48 -27.28 -27.51 39.43
CA GLY A 48 -27.17 -28.94 39.09
C GLY A 48 -27.01 -29.26 37.59
N GLY A 49 -26.07 -28.63 36.90
CA GLY A 49 -25.79 -28.78 35.47
C GLY A 49 -25.22 -30.14 35.08
N LYS A 50 -25.56 -30.60 33.87
CA LYS A 50 -25.08 -31.89 33.31
C LYS A 50 -23.74 -31.77 32.56
N ALA A 51 -23.37 -30.57 32.11
CA ALA A 51 -22.13 -30.30 31.40
C ALA A 51 -21.07 -29.78 32.37
N HIS A 52 -19.91 -30.45 32.44
CA HIS A 52 -18.81 -30.07 33.33
C HIS A 52 -17.53 -29.79 32.52
N ILE A 53 -16.96 -28.59 32.71
CA ILE A 53 -15.69 -28.17 32.14
C ILE A 53 -14.69 -27.94 33.28
N PHE A 54 -13.56 -28.64 33.25
CA PHE A 54 -12.47 -28.51 34.23
C PHE A 54 -11.29 -27.79 33.60
N ILE A 55 -10.83 -26.72 34.23
CA ILE A 55 -9.73 -25.89 33.74
C ILE A 55 -8.60 -25.95 34.77
N GLU A 56 -7.39 -26.32 34.33
CA GLU A 56 -6.21 -26.38 35.19
C GLU A 56 -4.93 -25.87 34.49
N THR A 57 -4.08 -25.18 35.24
CA THR A 57 -2.69 -24.90 34.88
C THR A 57 -1.76 -25.85 35.64
N LEU A 58 -0.94 -26.60 34.92
CA LEU A 58 -0.12 -27.67 35.49
C LEU A 58 1.15 -27.11 36.15
N LYS A 59 1.19 -27.09 37.49
CA LYS A 59 2.31 -26.54 38.28
C LYS A 59 3.58 -27.41 38.23
N ASP A 60 3.44 -28.73 38.37
CA ASP A 60 4.50 -29.71 38.12
C ASP A 60 4.01 -30.72 37.09
N LEU A 61 4.22 -30.40 35.82
CA LEU A 61 3.79 -31.23 34.71
C LEU A 61 4.45 -32.62 34.73
N ARG A 62 5.69 -32.72 35.25
CA ARG A 62 6.41 -34.00 35.31
C ARG A 62 5.72 -34.94 36.29
N GLU A 63 5.44 -34.48 37.50
CA GLU A 63 4.69 -35.25 38.49
C GLU A 63 3.27 -35.58 38.00
N ALA A 64 2.55 -34.58 37.46
CA ALA A 64 1.21 -34.79 36.94
C ALA A 64 1.16 -35.86 35.84
N SER A 65 2.16 -35.91 34.96
CA SER A 65 2.25 -36.88 33.85
C SER A 65 2.59 -38.32 34.27
N GLN A 66 3.07 -38.53 35.50
CA GLN A 66 3.27 -39.87 36.07
C GLN A 66 1.92 -40.52 36.42
N ASN A 67 0.97 -39.71 36.90
CA ASN A 67 -0.36 -40.16 37.30
C ASN A 67 -1.40 -40.07 36.16
N ARG A 68 -1.15 -39.21 35.17
CA ARG A 68 -2.01 -38.96 34.00
C ARG A 68 -1.18 -39.10 32.72
N ALA A 69 -1.12 -40.31 32.17
CA ALA A 69 -0.28 -40.63 31.02
C ALA A 69 -0.62 -39.76 29.78
N GLU A 70 -1.87 -39.32 29.66
CA GLU A 70 -2.35 -38.39 28.63
C GLU A 70 -1.59 -37.07 28.61
N LEU A 71 -1.08 -36.58 29.74
CA LEU A 71 -0.36 -35.29 29.80
C LEU A 71 1.05 -35.35 29.19
N LYS A 72 1.55 -36.55 28.84
CA LYS A 72 2.88 -36.72 28.22
C LYS A 72 2.96 -36.05 26.84
N VAL A 73 1.85 -35.81 26.17
CA VAL A 73 1.79 -35.10 24.89
C VAL A 73 2.25 -33.64 24.97
N LEU A 74 2.25 -33.06 26.18
CA LEU A 74 2.72 -31.68 26.44
C LEU A 74 4.25 -31.58 26.55
N PHE A 75 4.98 -32.69 26.38
CA PHE A 75 6.43 -32.69 26.29
C PHE A 75 6.90 -32.76 24.83
N ASP A 76 8.08 -32.21 24.57
CA ASP A 76 8.78 -32.40 23.31
C ASP A 76 9.47 -33.76 23.24
N GLU A 77 10.04 -34.07 22.07
CA GLU A 77 10.76 -35.34 21.82
C GLU A 77 11.98 -35.53 22.73
N LYS A 78 12.46 -34.45 23.38
CA LYS A 78 13.59 -34.45 24.31
C LYS A 78 13.14 -34.53 25.78
N GLY A 79 11.84 -34.63 26.04
CA GLY A 79 11.27 -34.67 27.38
C GLY A 79 11.24 -33.31 28.09
N MET A 80 11.34 -32.21 27.34
CA MET A 80 11.17 -30.85 27.86
C MET A 80 9.70 -30.42 27.74
N VAL A 81 9.22 -29.66 28.71
CA VAL A 81 7.85 -29.12 28.67
C VAL A 81 7.72 -28.17 27.49
N ARG A 82 6.71 -28.40 26.64
CA ARG A 82 6.35 -27.45 25.58
C ARG A 82 5.73 -26.22 26.22
N ARG A 83 6.33 -25.05 26.00
CA ARG A 83 5.82 -23.78 26.50
C ARG A 83 4.49 -23.45 25.83
N GLU A 84 3.58 -22.87 26.60
CA GLU A 84 2.26 -22.41 26.17
C GLU A 84 1.42 -23.49 25.45
N ALA A 85 1.69 -24.76 25.77
CA ALA A 85 0.97 -25.90 25.22
C ALA A 85 -0.33 -26.15 25.99
N TYR A 86 -1.32 -26.70 25.31
CA TYR A 86 -2.59 -27.07 25.93
C TYR A 86 -3.12 -28.40 25.42
N LEU A 87 -3.99 -29.02 26.22
CA LEU A 87 -4.71 -30.24 25.91
C LEU A 87 -6.20 -30.03 26.25
N LEU A 88 -7.08 -30.16 25.25
CA LEU A 88 -8.52 -30.33 25.43
C LEU A 88 -8.83 -31.82 25.33
N GLN A 89 -9.49 -32.38 26.34
CA GLN A 89 -9.83 -33.81 26.33
C GLN A 89 -11.23 -34.07 26.89
N VAL A 90 -11.99 -34.92 26.21
CA VAL A 90 -13.28 -35.42 26.74
C VAL A 90 -13.08 -36.80 27.36
N LYS A 91 -13.39 -36.91 28.65
CA LYS A 91 -13.31 -38.17 29.42
C LYS A 91 -14.51 -38.30 30.34
N GLU A 92 -15.19 -39.44 30.27
CA GLU A 92 -16.42 -39.72 31.05
C GLU A 92 -17.51 -38.65 30.84
N GLY A 93 -17.66 -38.15 29.62
CA GLY A 93 -18.61 -37.06 29.30
C GLY A 93 -18.27 -35.68 29.88
N ARG A 94 -17.07 -35.48 30.42
CA ARG A 94 -16.59 -34.19 30.95
C ARG A 94 -15.46 -33.65 30.07
N LEU A 95 -15.37 -32.33 29.95
CA LEU A 95 -14.29 -31.67 29.20
C LEU A 95 -13.21 -31.18 30.16
N PHE A 96 -11.96 -31.54 29.89
CA PHE A 96 -10.77 -31.07 30.60
C PHE A 96 -9.97 -30.15 29.68
N ILE A 97 -9.52 -29.02 30.22
CA ILE A 97 -8.63 -28.06 29.57
C ILE A 97 -7.40 -27.92 30.48
N SER A 98 -6.29 -28.52 30.06
CA SER A 98 -5.05 -28.54 30.83
C SER A 98 -3.95 -27.81 30.07
N GLY A 99 -3.35 -26.77 30.68
CA GLY A 99 -2.24 -26.02 30.09
C GLY A 99 -0.90 -26.29 30.77
N SER A 100 0.19 -26.24 30.02
CA SER A 100 1.55 -26.37 30.56
C SER A 100 2.02 -25.13 31.34
N ASP A 101 1.41 -23.98 31.07
CA ASP A 101 1.59 -22.71 31.79
C ASP A 101 0.33 -21.84 31.68
N ARG A 102 0.36 -20.64 32.29
CA ARG A 102 -0.79 -19.73 32.33
C ARG A 102 -1.35 -19.40 30.94
N ARG A 103 -0.50 -19.24 29.92
CA ARG A 103 -0.91 -18.89 28.56
C ARG A 103 -1.41 -20.11 27.80
N GLY A 104 -0.79 -21.27 28.00
CA GLY A 104 -1.30 -22.54 27.48
C GLY A 104 -2.76 -22.76 27.90
N THR A 105 -3.06 -22.62 29.20
CA THR A 105 -4.44 -22.76 29.70
C THR A 105 -5.39 -21.73 29.06
N VAL A 106 -4.96 -20.47 28.94
CA VAL A 106 -5.74 -19.40 28.27
C VAL A 106 -6.03 -19.75 26.80
N TYR A 107 -5.06 -20.25 26.04
CA TYR A 107 -5.27 -20.65 24.65
C TYR A 107 -6.20 -21.86 24.53
N GLY A 108 -6.13 -22.83 25.45
CA GLY A 108 -7.08 -23.94 25.48
C GLY A 108 -8.53 -23.45 25.71
N ILE A 109 -8.71 -22.45 26.58
CA ILE A 109 -10.02 -21.81 26.80
C ILE A 109 -10.50 -21.11 25.52
N TYR A 110 -9.66 -20.30 24.89
CA TYR A 110 -10.06 -19.58 23.67
C TYR A 110 -10.22 -20.50 22.45
N GLU A 111 -9.52 -21.63 22.38
CA GLU A 111 -9.77 -22.68 21.38
C GLU A 111 -11.20 -23.24 21.54
N LEU A 112 -11.67 -23.46 22.78
CA LEU A 112 -13.06 -23.84 23.02
C LEU A 112 -14.03 -22.72 22.59
N CYS A 113 -13.74 -21.46 22.88
CA CYS A 113 -14.55 -20.32 22.41
C CYS A 113 -14.66 -20.29 20.87
N ARG A 114 -13.55 -20.56 20.17
CA ARG A 114 -13.52 -20.66 18.70
C ARG A 114 -14.36 -21.85 18.21
N MET A 115 -14.25 -23.02 18.85
CA MET A 115 -15.06 -24.21 18.53
C MET A 115 -16.56 -23.99 18.78
N LEU A 116 -16.93 -23.18 19.78
CA LEU A 116 -18.30 -22.73 20.02
C LEU A 116 -18.83 -21.82 18.90
N GLY A 117 -17.95 -21.24 18.08
CA GLY A 117 -18.28 -20.36 16.96
C GLY A 117 -18.15 -18.86 17.26
N VAL A 118 -17.39 -18.48 18.30
CA VAL A 118 -17.11 -17.06 18.59
C VAL A 118 -15.81 -16.65 17.92
N SER A 119 -15.92 -15.80 16.89
CA SER A 119 -14.76 -15.23 16.20
C SER A 119 -13.91 -14.37 17.14
N PRO A 120 -12.57 -14.39 17.03
CA PRO A 120 -11.70 -13.39 17.64
C PRO A 120 -12.10 -11.94 17.33
N TRP A 121 -12.71 -11.73 16.17
CA TRP A 121 -13.08 -10.43 15.62
C TRP A 121 -14.51 -9.97 15.97
N TYR A 122 -15.20 -10.65 16.89
CA TYR A 122 -16.58 -10.28 17.28
C TYR A 122 -16.70 -8.82 17.76
N PHE A 123 -15.64 -8.27 18.37
CA PHE A 123 -15.62 -6.89 18.85
C PHE A 123 -15.00 -5.94 17.83
N PHE A 124 -13.84 -6.27 17.26
CA PHE A 124 -13.10 -5.36 16.36
C PHE A 124 -13.57 -5.38 14.91
N ALA A 125 -14.44 -6.32 14.50
CA ALA A 125 -14.98 -6.35 13.13
C ALA A 125 -16.45 -6.82 13.03
N ASP A 126 -17.21 -6.68 14.12
CA ASP A 126 -18.65 -6.97 14.21
C ASP A 126 -19.07 -8.38 13.76
N VAL A 127 -18.14 -9.35 13.73
CA VAL A 127 -18.48 -10.72 13.32
C VAL A 127 -19.56 -11.28 14.27
N PRO A 128 -20.75 -11.62 13.75
CA PRO A 128 -21.89 -11.95 14.60
C PRO A 128 -21.66 -13.28 15.33
N VAL A 129 -22.07 -13.33 16.60
CA VAL A 129 -22.04 -14.59 17.38
C VAL A 129 -23.31 -15.37 17.12
N ARG A 130 -23.17 -16.47 16.37
CA ARG A 130 -24.30 -17.32 15.97
C ARG A 130 -24.90 -18.04 17.18
N LYS A 131 -26.23 -18.02 17.27
CA LYS A 131 -26.97 -18.79 18.27
C LYS A 131 -26.98 -20.28 17.90
N ARG A 132 -26.85 -21.15 18.90
CA ARG A 132 -26.93 -22.62 18.73
C ARG A 132 -27.88 -23.21 19.77
N GLN A 133 -28.45 -24.37 19.45
CA GLN A 133 -29.26 -25.14 20.41
C GLN A 133 -28.40 -26.05 21.31
N ALA A 134 -27.27 -26.51 20.78
CA ALA A 134 -26.36 -27.39 21.49
C ALA A 134 -24.93 -27.25 20.96
N PHE A 135 -23.97 -27.65 21.79
CA PHE A 135 -22.58 -27.90 21.41
C PHE A 135 -22.14 -29.24 21.98
N SER A 136 -21.47 -30.07 21.20
CA SER A 136 -21.06 -31.41 21.64
C SER A 136 -19.68 -31.79 21.13
N LEU A 137 -18.93 -32.53 21.95
CA LEU A 137 -17.67 -33.17 21.59
C LEU A 137 -17.76 -34.68 21.88
N PRO A 138 -17.25 -35.54 20.98
CA PRO A 138 -17.31 -36.98 21.18
C PRO A 138 -16.49 -37.42 22.40
N GLU A 139 -16.87 -38.54 23.03
CA GLU A 139 -16.02 -39.19 24.05
C GLU A 139 -14.67 -39.55 23.44
N GLY A 140 -13.57 -39.31 24.17
CA GLY A 140 -12.22 -39.52 23.66
C GLY A 140 -11.75 -38.43 22.68
N PHE A 141 -12.51 -37.35 22.48
CA PHE A 141 -12.00 -36.17 21.77
C PHE A 141 -10.72 -35.69 22.44
N GLU A 142 -9.69 -35.45 21.65
CA GLU A 142 -8.42 -34.93 22.10
C GLU A 142 -7.92 -33.87 21.11
N LYS A 143 -7.51 -32.71 21.63
CA LYS A 143 -6.82 -31.67 20.86
C LYS A 143 -5.66 -31.12 21.67
N MET A 144 -4.44 -31.37 21.19
CA MET A 144 -3.21 -30.83 21.72
C MET A 144 -2.57 -29.88 20.71
N ASP A 145 -2.05 -28.75 21.18
CA ASP A 145 -1.37 -27.78 20.32
C ASP A 145 -0.40 -26.88 21.12
N TYR A 146 0.55 -26.23 20.44
CA TYR A 146 1.60 -25.38 21.02
C TYR A 146 2.23 -24.45 19.96
N PRO A 147 2.85 -23.31 20.31
CA PRO A 147 3.44 -22.40 19.33
C PRO A 147 4.78 -22.89 18.76
N SER A 148 5.07 -22.53 17.51
CA SER A 148 6.40 -22.70 16.90
C SER A 148 7.36 -21.53 17.15
N VAL A 149 6.83 -20.31 17.23
CA VAL A 149 7.59 -19.09 17.58
C VAL A 149 7.26 -18.67 19.02
N GLU A 150 8.27 -18.39 19.84
CA GLU A 150 8.10 -18.20 21.29
C GLU A 150 7.36 -16.91 21.66
N TYR A 151 7.71 -15.77 21.05
CA TYR A 151 7.02 -14.49 21.23
C TYR A 151 6.40 -14.06 19.91
N ARG A 152 5.09 -13.82 19.92
CA ARG A 152 4.27 -13.58 18.73
C ARG A 152 3.35 -12.41 19.02
N GLY A 153 3.47 -11.34 18.26
CA GLY A 153 2.80 -10.10 18.62
C GLY A 153 2.57 -9.12 17.49
N ILE A 154 1.98 -8.01 17.88
CA ILE A 154 1.73 -6.86 17.02
C ILE A 154 2.41 -5.62 17.60
N PHE A 155 2.61 -4.64 16.73
CA PHE A 155 2.96 -3.27 17.06
C PHE A 155 1.80 -2.38 16.61
N ILE A 156 1.17 -1.71 17.58
CA ILE A 156 0.22 -0.63 17.30
C ILE A 156 1.04 0.61 17.00
N ASN A 157 0.98 1.06 15.76
CA ASN A 157 1.76 2.19 15.24
C ASN A 157 0.90 3.02 14.30
N ASP A 158 1.33 4.24 13.95
CA ASP A 158 0.57 5.12 13.04
C ASP A 158 -0.89 5.30 13.50
N GLU A 159 -1.07 5.29 14.83
CA GLU A 159 -2.31 4.93 15.51
C GLU A 159 -3.26 6.11 15.78
N GLU A 160 -3.06 7.25 15.13
CA GLU A 160 -3.87 8.45 15.38
C GLU A 160 -5.35 8.23 15.07
N GLU A 161 -5.68 7.38 14.11
CA GLU A 161 -7.07 6.97 13.83
C GLU A 161 -7.65 6.10 14.96
N LEU A 162 -6.83 5.23 15.57
CA LEU A 162 -7.25 4.46 16.75
C LEU A 162 -7.48 5.38 17.95
N GLU A 163 -6.63 6.37 18.14
CA GLU A 163 -6.79 7.40 19.17
C GLU A 163 -8.09 8.19 19.02
N ASP A 164 -8.41 8.62 17.79
CA ASP A 164 -9.66 9.34 17.49
C ASP A 164 -10.88 8.46 17.77
N TRP A 165 -10.83 7.19 17.36
CA TRP A 165 -11.89 6.22 17.67
C TRP A 165 -12.04 5.99 19.18
N VAL A 166 -10.93 5.86 19.93
CA VAL A 166 -10.94 5.66 21.39
C VAL A 166 -11.60 6.83 22.11
N LYS A 167 -11.27 8.07 21.73
CA LYS A 167 -11.88 9.29 22.29
C LYS A 167 -13.39 9.34 22.03
N GLY A 168 -13.82 8.88 20.86
CA GLY A 168 -15.24 8.84 20.49
C GLY A 168 -16.04 7.72 21.16
N HIS A 169 -15.43 6.54 21.39
CA HIS A 169 -16.20 5.30 21.63
C HIS A 169 -15.85 4.54 22.92
N MET A 170 -14.63 4.68 23.45
CA MET A 170 -14.18 3.87 24.59
C MET A 170 -14.33 4.59 25.94
N GLY A 171 -14.64 5.89 25.91
CA GLY A 171 -14.71 6.72 27.11
C GLY A 171 -13.35 6.77 27.83
N GLU A 172 -12.28 6.93 27.05
CA GLU A 172 -10.92 7.23 27.49
C GLU A 172 -10.41 8.42 26.66
N ASP A 173 -9.66 9.34 27.27
CA ASP A 173 -9.09 10.50 26.56
C ASP A 173 -7.96 10.14 25.59
N THR A 174 -7.47 8.91 25.69
CA THR A 174 -6.38 8.35 24.87
C THR A 174 -6.34 6.83 25.01
N ILE A 175 -5.62 6.12 24.14
CA ILE A 175 -5.44 4.66 24.19
C ILE A 175 -4.96 4.22 25.58
N GLY A 176 -5.83 3.55 26.34
CA GLY A 176 -5.61 3.24 27.76
C GLY A 176 -6.09 1.85 28.17
N VAL A 177 -6.36 1.68 29.47
CA VAL A 177 -6.67 0.39 30.10
C VAL A 177 -7.88 -0.30 29.43
N LYS A 178 -8.96 0.44 29.13
CA LYS A 178 -10.17 -0.17 28.53
C LYS A 178 -9.88 -0.64 27.10
N THR A 179 -9.12 0.16 26.36
CA THR A 179 -8.73 -0.15 24.99
C THR A 179 -7.77 -1.34 24.96
N TYR A 180 -6.73 -1.33 25.80
CA TYR A 180 -5.77 -2.43 25.91
C TYR A 180 -6.41 -3.72 26.40
N GLU A 181 -7.43 -3.69 27.27
CA GLU A 181 -8.19 -4.91 27.64
C GLU A 181 -8.75 -5.60 26.40
N LYS A 182 -9.31 -4.84 25.45
CA LYS A 182 -9.84 -5.36 24.19
C LYS A 182 -8.75 -5.84 23.24
N VAL A 183 -7.65 -5.12 23.13
CA VAL A 183 -6.49 -5.54 22.32
C VAL A 183 -5.87 -6.82 22.87
N PHE A 184 -5.70 -6.94 24.19
CA PHE A 184 -5.13 -8.12 24.83
C PHE A 184 -6.06 -9.33 24.71
N GLU A 185 -7.39 -9.14 24.85
CA GLU A 185 -8.36 -10.19 24.56
C GLU A 185 -8.23 -10.69 23.11
N LEU A 186 -8.15 -9.77 22.14
CA LEU A 186 -7.97 -10.10 20.73
C LEU A 186 -6.68 -10.90 20.50
N LEU A 187 -5.54 -10.41 21.00
CA LEU A 187 -4.24 -11.09 20.85
C LEU A 187 -4.27 -12.51 21.41
N LEU A 188 -4.83 -12.71 22.61
CA LEU A 188 -4.91 -14.03 23.23
C LEU A 188 -5.84 -14.97 22.45
N ARG A 189 -6.96 -14.45 21.91
CA ARG A 189 -7.86 -15.23 21.04
C ARG A 189 -7.19 -15.64 19.73
N LEU A 190 -6.25 -14.83 19.24
CA LEU A 190 -5.40 -15.12 18.07
C LEU A 190 -4.09 -15.85 18.43
N LYS A 191 -3.96 -16.35 19.68
CA LYS A 191 -2.79 -17.08 20.19
C LYS A 191 -1.47 -16.26 20.17
N GLY A 192 -1.57 -14.94 20.18
CA GLY A 192 -0.47 -14.01 20.42
C GLY A 192 -0.21 -13.77 21.91
N ASN A 193 1.03 -13.43 22.27
CA ASN A 193 1.46 -13.16 23.65
C ASN A 193 2.30 -11.89 23.81
N TYR A 194 2.59 -11.17 22.74
CA TYR A 194 3.54 -10.06 22.74
C TYR A 194 2.94 -8.79 22.13
N ILE A 195 3.33 -7.62 22.63
CA ILE A 195 2.89 -6.34 22.07
C ILE A 195 3.98 -5.26 22.17
N TRP A 196 4.11 -4.46 21.10
CA TRP A 196 4.62 -3.10 21.17
C TRP A 196 3.42 -2.14 21.19
N PRO A 197 3.24 -1.37 22.28
CA PRO A 197 2.07 -0.50 22.44
C PRO A 197 2.17 0.79 21.59
N ALA A 198 1.04 1.50 21.49
CA ALA A 198 0.97 2.84 20.90
C ALA A 198 1.99 3.80 21.55
N MET A 199 2.59 4.66 20.72
CA MET A 199 3.71 5.52 21.11
C MET A 199 3.73 6.90 20.42
N HIS A 200 2.95 7.09 19.35
CA HIS A 200 2.83 8.35 18.64
C HIS A 200 1.88 9.30 19.37
N VAL A 201 0.73 8.84 19.87
CA VAL A 201 -0.28 9.70 20.49
C VAL A 201 -0.09 9.90 21.99
N ASN A 202 0.44 8.88 22.67
CA ASN A 202 0.67 8.86 24.12
C ASN A 202 1.84 7.92 24.47
N SER A 203 2.00 7.55 25.75
CA SER A 203 2.92 6.49 26.15
C SER A 203 2.25 5.47 27.04
N PHE A 204 2.53 4.19 26.79
CA PHE A 204 2.02 3.08 27.60
C PHE A 204 2.31 3.26 29.11
N ASN A 205 3.51 3.74 29.46
CA ASN A 205 3.96 3.90 30.83
C ASN A 205 3.40 5.14 31.56
N VAL A 206 2.62 6.00 30.89
CA VAL A 206 1.91 7.11 31.56
C VAL A 206 0.97 6.58 32.66
N LYS A 207 0.39 5.38 32.47
CA LYS A 207 -0.44 4.69 33.46
C LYS A 207 0.18 3.32 33.80
N LYS A 208 0.64 3.14 35.05
CA LYS A 208 1.15 1.84 35.53
C LYS A 208 0.09 0.73 35.40
N GLU A 209 -1.18 1.10 35.41
CA GLU A 209 -2.33 0.22 35.24
C GLU A 209 -2.33 -0.50 33.90
N ASN A 210 -1.75 0.08 32.85
CA ASN A 210 -1.60 -0.58 31.54
C ASN A 210 -0.69 -1.81 31.66
N GLY A 211 0.50 -1.67 32.28
CA GLY A 211 1.41 -2.78 32.54
C GLY A 211 0.84 -3.81 33.53
N ALA A 212 0.14 -3.33 34.56
CA ALA A 212 -0.54 -4.22 35.50
C ALA A 212 -1.66 -5.03 34.82
N LEU A 213 -2.37 -4.46 33.85
CA LEU A 213 -3.36 -5.18 33.05
C LEU A 213 -2.69 -6.23 32.16
N ALA A 214 -1.59 -5.88 31.48
CA ALA A 214 -0.84 -6.81 30.65
C ALA A 214 -0.38 -8.04 31.46
N GLU A 215 0.19 -7.83 32.66
CA GLU A 215 0.59 -8.91 33.56
C GLU A 215 -0.61 -9.77 34.01
N ARG A 216 -1.74 -9.14 34.39
CA ARG A 216 -2.96 -9.88 34.78
C ARG A 216 -3.52 -10.72 33.65
N MET A 217 -3.43 -10.27 32.40
CA MET A 217 -3.91 -11.01 31.22
C MET A 217 -2.87 -11.96 30.63
N GLY A 218 -1.60 -11.86 31.05
CA GLY A 218 -0.51 -12.71 30.59
C GLY A 218 0.14 -12.23 29.28
N ILE A 219 0.06 -10.95 28.95
CA ILE A 219 0.71 -10.33 27.78
C ILE A 219 2.11 -9.83 28.17
N VAL A 220 3.09 -10.16 27.33
CA VAL A 220 4.46 -9.65 27.43
C VAL A 220 4.54 -8.32 26.67
N VAL A 221 4.96 -7.26 27.36
CA VAL A 221 5.11 -5.94 26.75
C VAL A 221 6.57 -5.70 26.39
N GLY A 222 6.82 -5.26 25.16
CA GLY A 222 8.11 -4.69 24.75
C GLY A 222 7.93 -3.33 24.09
N THR A 223 9.02 -2.79 23.55
CA THR A 223 9.02 -1.48 22.90
C THR A 223 9.80 -1.47 21.59
N SER A 224 9.47 -0.50 20.75
CA SER A 224 10.11 -0.28 19.46
C SER A 224 11.61 0.00 19.58
N HIS A 225 12.32 -0.03 18.44
CA HIS A 225 13.77 0.13 18.34
C HIS A 225 14.33 1.51 18.75
N CYS A 226 13.48 2.50 19.04
CA CYS A 226 13.90 3.82 19.54
C CYS A 226 13.48 4.06 21.01
N ASP A 227 12.79 3.09 21.61
CA ASP A 227 12.17 3.20 22.93
C ASP A 227 12.89 2.29 23.96
N MET A 228 14.02 2.79 24.45
CA MET A 228 14.92 2.02 25.31
C MET A 228 14.34 1.79 26.70
N LEU A 229 14.51 0.57 27.21
CA LEU A 229 14.12 0.19 28.57
C LEU A 229 12.67 0.60 28.92
N MET A 230 11.71 0.32 28.02
CA MET A 230 10.29 0.64 28.15
C MET A 230 9.93 2.14 28.13
N ARG A 231 10.84 3.04 27.73
CA ARG A 231 10.57 4.47 27.62
C ARG A 231 10.14 4.86 26.21
N SER A 232 8.93 5.39 26.06
CA SER A 232 8.48 6.04 24.82
C SER A 232 9.04 7.45 24.74
N ASN A 233 10.23 7.60 24.16
CA ASN A 233 11.03 8.82 24.29
C ASN A 233 10.35 10.06 23.69
N ASN A 234 9.58 9.86 22.62
CA ASN A 234 8.80 10.90 21.94
C ASN A 234 7.86 11.64 22.90
N ARG A 235 7.25 10.93 23.84
CA ARG A 235 6.17 11.42 24.69
C ARG A 235 6.54 11.49 26.17
N GLU A 236 7.62 10.82 26.61
CA GLU A 236 8.04 10.80 28.02
C GLU A 236 9.21 11.74 28.33
N TRP A 237 10.20 11.90 27.43
CA TRP A 237 11.47 12.55 27.77
C TRP A 237 11.31 14.01 28.22
N LYS A 238 10.72 14.86 27.37
CA LYS A 238 10.53 16.30 27.68
C LYS A 238 9.63 16.52 28.91
N PRO A 239 8.45 15.87 29.03
CA PRO A 239 7.63 16.00 30.24
C PRO A 239 8.32 15.51 31.51
N TRP A 240 9.13 14.45 31.44
CA TRP A 240 9.87 13.93 32.57
C TRP A 240 10.95 14.91 33.06
N LEU A 241 11.73 15.50 32.14
CA LEU A 241 12.71 16.56 32.48
C LEU A 241 12.04 17.74 33.20
N ALA A 242 10.91 18.23 32.65
CA ALA A 242 10.15 19.32 33.23
C ALA A 242 9.67 18.98 34.65
N LYS A 243 9.16 17.76 34.87
CA LYS A 243 8.74 17.27 36.19
C LYS A 243 9.89 17.18 37.19
N LYS A 244 11.10 16.86 36.73
CA LYS A 244 12.32 16.78 37.56
C LYS A 244 12.99 18.13 37.80
N GLY A 245 12.60 19.18 37.06
CA GLY A 245 13.25 20.48 37.11
C GLY A 245 14.64 20.48 36.47
N TYR A 246 14.90 19.58 35.52
CA TYR A 246 16.15 19.53 34.77
C TYR A 246 16.06 20.42 33.53
N GLU A 247 17.02 21.31 33.37
CA GLU A 247 17.15 22.23 32.23
C GLU A 247 18.44 21.94 31.47
N ASN A 248 18.49 22.27 30.17
CA ASN A 248 19.68 22.12 29.31
C ASN A 248 20.26 20.69 29.25
N VAL A 249 19.40 19.68 29.34
CA VAL A 249 19.77 18.26 29.17
C VAL A 249 19.36 17.78 27.79
N LEU A 250 20.28 17.12 27.08
CA LEU A 250 20.03 16.54 25.77
C LEU A 250 19.88 15.03 25.87
N TYR A 251 19.06 14.44 24.99
CA TYR A 251 18.94 12.99 24.86
C TYR A 251 20.14 12.41 24.09
N ASP A 252 21.33 12.66 24.60
CA ASP A 252 22.61 12.31 23.99
C ASP A 252 23.54 11.74 25.06
N TYR A 253 23.83 10.44 24.95
CA TYR A 253 24.68 9.74 25.92
C TYR A 253 26.18 10.01 25.73
N SER A 254 26.59 10.59 24.60
CA SER A 254 27.98 10.99 24.38
C SER A 254 28.41 12.11 25.34
N ILE A 255 27.46 12.91 25.84
CA ILE A 255 27.71 13.98 26.82
C ILE A 255 27.95 13.37 28.22
N PRO A 256 29.16 13.48 28.79
CA PRO A 256 29.50 12.84 30.06
C PRO A 256 28.92 13.59 31.28
N GLY A 257 29.18 13.05 32.48
CA GLY A 257 28.81 13.68 33.75
C GLY A 257 27.30 13.70 33.97
N ARG A 258 26.77 14.85 34.40
CA ARG A 258 25.39 14.97 34.86
C ARG A 258 24.35 14.61 33.78
N ASN A 259 24.62 14.89 32.50
CA ASN A 259 23.70 14.53 31.41
C ASN A 259 23.51 13.00 31.34
N ARG A 260 24.61 12.25 31.40
CA ARG A 260 24.59 10.78 31.40
C ARG A 260 23.92 10.20 32.64
N GLU A 261 24.16 10.76 33.81
CA GLU A 261 23.49 10.35 35.06
C GLU A 261 21.97 10.52 34.96
N ILE A 262 21.51 11.64 34.37
CA ILE A 262 20.08 11.92 34.19
C ILE A 262 19.44 10.93 33.20
N LEU A 263 20.13 10.56 32.12
CA LEU A 263 19.67 9.50 31.21
C LEU A 263 19.55 8.15 31.91
N GLN A 264 20.53 7.79 32.75
CA GLN A 264 20.48 6.57 33.54
C GLN A 264 19.33 6.59 34.57
N GLU A 265 19.10 7.72 35.26
CA GLU A 265 17.95 7.91 36.17
C GLU A 265 16.62 7.72 35.42
N TYR A 266 16.49 8.34 34.25
CA TYR A 266 15.30 8.22 33.42
C TYR A 266 15.01 6.77 33.03
N TRP A 267 16.02 6.01 32.62
CA TRP A 267 15.86 4.59 32.30
C TRP A 267 15.57 3.72 33.54
N GLN A 268 16.31 3.94 34.63
CA GLN A 268 16.18 3.22 35.90
C GLN A 268 14.74 3.28 36.44
N GLU A 269 14.12 4.47 36.44
CA GLU A 269 12.74 4.63 36.90
C GLU A 269 11.70 3.84 36.08
N SER A 270 11.93 3.66 34.78
CA SER A 270 11.06 2.84 33.93
C SER A 270 11.15 1.36 34.30
N VAL A 271 12.37 0.88 34.54
CA VAL A 271 12.61 -0.50 34.98
C VAL A 271 11.99 -0.72 36.36
N GLU A 272 12.10 0.23 37.28
CA GLU A 272 11.47 0.17 38.60
C GLU A 272 9.93 0.13 38.53
N GLN A 273 9.33 0.93 37.65
CA GLN A 273 7.88 0.95 37.45
C GLN A 273 7.34 -0.41 36.96
N ASN A 274 8.12 -1.10 36.12
CA ASN A 274 7.73 -2.35 35.43
C ASN A 274 8.32 -3.63 36.05
N LYS A 275 9.06 -3.53 37.17
CA LYS A 275 9.83 -4.64 37.76
C LYS A 275 9.00 -5.90 38.08
N ASP A 276 7.73 -5.70 38.41
CA ASP A 276 6.79 -6.76 38.82
C ASP A 276 6.04 -7.39 37.63
N PHE A 277 6.30 -6.95 36.40
CA PHE A 277 5.58 -7.39 35.19
C PHE A 277 6.47 -8.24 34.27
N GLU A 278 5.87 -9.08 33.44
CA GLU A 278 6.56 -9.79 32.36
C GLU A 278 6.86 -8.83 31.19
N THR A 279 8.10 -8.34 31.13
CA THR A 279 8.54 -7.28 30.21
C THR A 279 9.72 -7.73 29.37
N CYS A 280 9.74 -7.32 28.10
CA CYS A 280 10.89 -7.39 27.22
C CYS A 280 11.55 -6.01 27.13
N TYR A 281 12.81 -5.90 27.54
CA TYR A 281 13.53 -4.63 27.52
C TYR A 281 14.33 -4.46 26.23
N THR A 282 14.06 -3.39 25.50
CA THR A 282 14.86 -2.99 24.33
C THR A 282 16.10 -2.23 24.78
N LEU A 283 17.27 -2.67 24.31
CA LEU A 283 18.59 -2.11 24.63
C LEU A 283 19.20 -1.43 23.39
N GLY A 284 20.25 -0.64 23.62
CA GLY A 284 20.90 0.21 22.63
C GLY A 284 20.47 1.67 22.79
N MET A 285 20.62 2.48 21.75
CA MET A 285 20.12 3.85 21.73
C MET A 285 20.00 4.36 20.29
N ARG A 286 18.90 5.06 20.03
CA ARG A 286 18.67 5.93 18.87
C ARG A 286 18.13 7.27 19.39
N GLY A 287 17.95 8.25 18.51
CA GLY A 287 17.41 9.54 18.91
C GLY A 287 15.91 9.49 19.23
N ILE A 288 15.34 10.64 19.61
CA ILE A 288 13.92 10.75 19.97
C ILE A 288 13.06 10.55 18.71
N HIS A 289 12.05 9.67 18.78
CA HIS A 289 11.03 9.48 17.74
C HIS A 289 11.60 9.05 16.37
N ASP A 290 12.31 7.92 16.35
CA ASP A 290 12.93 7.31 15.14
C ASP A 290 14.08 8.12 14.51
N SER A 291 14.51 9.23 15.13
CA SER A 291 15.69 9.98 14.68
C SER A 291 17.00 9.20 14.89
N GLY A 292 18.05 9.63 14.18
CA GLY A 292 19.34 8.94 14.18
C GLY A 292 20.02 8.94 15.55
N PHE A 293 20.98 8.03 15.75
CA PHE A 293 21.81 8.00 16.96
C PHE A 293 22.69 9.26 17.11
N GLU A 294 22.22 10.21 17.93
CA GLU A 294 22.87 11.49 18.21
C GLU A 294 24.11 11.32 19.08
N THR A 295 25.22 11.92 18.64
CA THR A 295 26.53 11.85 19.33
C THR A 295 27.29 13.17 19.23
N SER A 296 26.65 14.27 19.64
CA SER A 296 27.12 15.65 19.45
C SER A 296 28.44 15.96 20.18
N ALA A 297 28.77 15.25 21.26
CA ALA A 297 30.00 15.45 22.00
C ALA A 297 31.18 14.59 21.48
N LEU A 298 30.96 13.73 20.49
CA LEU A 298 32.05 13.00 19.84
C LEU A 298 32.70 13.88 18.76
N VAL A 299 34.03 14.02 18.83
CA VAL A 299 34.83 14.69 17.81
C VAL A 299 35.60 13.63 17.03
N TYR A 300 35.47 13.66 15.72
CA TYR A 300 36.14 12.74 14.79
C TYR A 300 36.54 13.49 13.53
N HIS A 301 37.59 13.03 12.86
CA HIS A 301 38.12 13.67 11.65
C HIS A 301 37.87 12.83 10.40
N THR A 302 37.53 11.54 10.56
CA THR A 302 37.22 10.62 9.47
C THR A 302 35.93 9.82 9.73
N PRO A 303 35.24 9.34 8.68
CA PRO A 303 34.07 8.47 8.84
C PRO A 303 34.36 7.16 9.59
N GLU A 304 35.58 6.62 9.49
CA GLU A 304 35.96 5.41 10.21
C GLU A 304 36.14 5.69 11.71
N GLU A 305 36.79 6.80 12.07
CA GLU A 305 36.87 7.25 13.46
C GLU A 305 35.48 7.49 14.07
N GLU A 306 34.58 8.14 13.32
CA GLU A 306 33.19 8.33 13.72
C GLU A 306 32.51 6.99 14.02
N LYS A 307 32.61 6.05 13.08
CA LYS A 307 32.01 4.72 13.20
C LYS A 307 32.54 3.97 14.42
N GLN A 308 33.85 3.95 14.63
CA GLN A 308 34.46 3.29 15.78
C GLN A 308 34.09 3.97 17.11
N ALA A 309 34.04 5.30 17.17
CA ALA A 309 33.62 6.02 18.36
C ALA A 309 32.15 5.75 18.70
N LYS A 310 31.27 5.70 17.69
CA LYS A 310 29.85 5.32 17.86
C LYS A 310 29.70 3.86 18.32
N ILE A 311 30.49 2.93 17.79
CA ILE A 311 30.51 1.53 18.24
C ILE A 311 30.91 1.43 19.71
N GLN A 312 31.99 2.12 20.12
CA GLN A 312 32.44 2.12 21.52
C GLN A 312 31.40 2.72 22.46
N LEU A 313 30.77 3.83 22.07
CA LEU A 313 29.71 4.46 22.85
C LEU A 313 28.49 3.55 23.00
N LEU A 314 28.05 2.92 21.91
CA LEU A 314 26.89 2.02 21.93
C LEU A 314 27.15 0.75 22.75
N SER A 315 28.37 0.19 22.68
CA SER A 315 28.81 -0.88 23.58
C SER A 315 28.73 -0.47 25.06
N GLN A 316 29.16 0.75 25.38
CA GLN A 316 29.08 1.28 26.74
C GLN A 316 27.63 1.49 27.20
N ILE A 317 26.76 2.01 26.32
CA ILE A 317 25.32 2.17 26.59
C ILE A 317 24.67 0.82 26.92
N ILE A 318 24.88 -0.19 26.08
CA ILE A 318 24.31 -1.54 26.29
C ILE A 318 24.78 -2.10 27.63
N LYS A 319 26.06 -1.94 27.97
CA LYS A 319 26.61 -2.37 29.26
C LYS A 319 25.95 -1.66 30.44
N ASP A 320 25.77 -0.34 30.38
CA ASP A 320 25.15 0.44 31.45
C ASP A 320 23.67 0.11 31.63
N GLN A 321 22.94 -0.08 30.53
CA GLN A 321 21.54 -0.52 30.55
C GLN A 321 21.38 -1.92 31.17
N ARG A 322 22.30 -2.85 30.87
CA ARG A 322 22.32 -4.16 31.55
C ARG A 322 22.57 -4.04 33.04
N ASN A 323 23.50 -3.18 33.45
CA ASN A 323 23.75 -2.94 34.87
C ASN A 323 22.50 -2.38 35.60
N ILE A 324 21.71 -1.53 34.94
CA ILE A 324 20.41 -1.05 35.44
C ILE A 324 19.46 -2.24 35.64
N LEU A 325 19.30 -3.09 34.64
CA LEU A 325 18.41 -4.26 34.70
C LEU A 325 18.81 -5.23 35.83
N GLU A 326 20.09 -5.59 35.90
CA GLU A 326 20.61 -6.52 36.91
C GLU A 326 20.39 -6.00 38.34
N LYS A 327 20.68 -4.73 38.59
CA LYS A 327 20.53 -4.11 39.93
C LYS A 327 19.06 -3.97 40.35
N THR A 328 18.17 -3.74 39.39
CA THR A 328 16.76 -3.41 39.68
C THR A 328 15.87 -4.62 39.77
N LEU A 329 16.05 -5.59 38.86
CA LEU A 329 15.16 -6.74 38.74
C LEU A 329 15.61 -7.91 39.59
N GLY A 330 16.92 -8.15 39.72
CA GLY A 330 17.46 -9.31 40.43
C GLY A 330 17.05 -10.67 39.84
N ARG A 331 16.58 -10.69 38.58
CA ARG A 331 16.14 -11.89 37.84
C ARG A 331 16.45 -11.74 36.35
N ASP A 332 16.51 -12.87 35.65
CA ASP A 332 16.62 -12.88 34.20
C ASP A 332 15.37 -12.27 33.53
N THR A 333 15.59 -11.54 32.44
CA THR A 333 14.53 -10.91 31.66
C THR A 333 14.84 -11.01 30.17
N MET A 334 13.81 -10.96 29.33
CA MET A 334 14.01 -10.89 27.89
C MET A 334 14.61 -9.53 27.52
N MET A 335 15.67 -9.57 26.71
CA MET A 335 16.34 -8.39 26.17
C MET A 335 16.38 -8.46 24.65
N THR A 336 16.14 -7.34 23.99
CA THR A 336 16.22 -7.24 22.52
C THR A 336 17.16 -6.11 22.11
N PHE A 337 17.76 -6.29 20.94
CA PHE A 337 18.52 -5.25 20.24
C PHE A 337 18.11 -5.28 18.78
N VAL A 338 17.72 -4.13 18.24
CA VAL A 338 17.25 -3.98 16.86
C VAL A 338 18.28 -3.18 16.06
N PRO A 339 19.16 -3.82 15.27
CA PRO A 339 20.07 -3.11 14.37
C PRO A 339 19.28 -2.54 13.19
N TYR A 340 18.60 -1.41 13.42
CA TYR A 340 17.71 -0.77 12.45
C TYR A 340 18.35 0.50 11.86
N LYS A 341 18.12 0.71 10.55
CA LYS A 341 18.64 1.87 9.78
C LYS A 341 20.14 2.12 10.02
N GLU A 342 20.52 3.24 10.63
CA GLU A 342 21.91 3.66 10.83
C GLU A 342 22.68 2.79 11.84
N VAL A 343 21.98 2.00 12.67
CA VAL A 343 22.60 1.11 13.65
C VAL A 343 23.14 -0.18 13.00
N LEU A 344 22.53 -0.63 11.89
CA LEU A 344 22.98 -1.84 11.20
C LEU A 344 24.44 -1.74 10.70
N PRO A 345 24.88 -0.64 10.06
CA PRO A 345 26.29 -0.44 9.74
C PRO A 345 27.25 -0.45 10.94
N LEU A 346 26.79 -0.05 12.14
CA LEU A 346 27.60 -0.12 13.36
C LEU A 346 27.75 -1.57 13.83
N TYR A 347 26.66 -2.34 13.75
CA TYR A 347 26.68 -3.78 14.02
C TYR A 347 27.64 -4.53 13.08
N ASP A 348 27.53 -4.27 11.78
CA ASP A 348 28.46 -4.82 10.78
C ASP A 348 29.90 -4.33 10.93
N GLY A 349 30.08 -3.17 11.57
CA GLY A 349 31.38 -2.60 11.93
C GLY A 349 32.10 -3.30 13.09
N GLY A 350 31.47 -4.28 13.74
CA GLY A 350 32.07 -5.02 14.86
C GLY A 350 31.51 -4.67 16.24
N LEU A 351 30.32 -4.05 16.34
CA LEU A 351 29.64 -3.91 17.64
C LEU A 351 29.35 -5.29 18.25
N GLU A 352 29.93 -5.55 19.43
CA GLU A 352 29.68 -6.78 20.16
C GLU A 352 28.40 -6.69 20.99
N VAL A 353 27.39 -7.46 20.60
CA VAL A 353 26.14 -7.59 21.36
C VAL A 353 26.20 -8.87 22.22
N PRO A 354 25.99 -8.80 23.55
CA PRO A 354 25.95 -9.97 24.43
C PRO A 354 25.04 -11.11 23.94
N GLU A 355 25.52 -12.36 24.01
CA GLU A 355 24.93 -13.56 23.37
C GLU A 355 23.48 -13.87 23.77
N ASP A 356 23.07 -13.47 24.97
CA ASP A 356 21.74 -13.65 25.55
C ASP A 356 20.70 -12.62 25.06
N ILE A 357 21.14 -11.54 24.41
CA ILE A 357 20.24 -10.55 23.80
C ILE A 357 19.71 -11.08 22.45
N THR A 358 18.39 -11.04 22.28
CA THR A 358 17.73 -11.37 21.01
C THR A 358 18.03 -10.29 19.97
N LEU A 359 18.61 -10.68 18.83
CA LEU A 359 18.77 -9.78 17.69
C LEU A 359 17.46 -9.75 16.89
N VAL A 360 16.84 -8.57 16.74
CA VAL A 360 15.59 -8.41 15.98
C VAL A 360 15.90 -7.80 14.62
N TRP A 361 15.80 -8.60 13.57
CA TRP A 361 15.96 -8.16 12.18
C TRP A 361 14.70 -7.44 11.70
N SER A 362 14.80 -6.69 10.60
CA SER A 362 13.65 -6.00 10.00
C SER A 362 13.47 -6.39 8.53
N ASN A 363 12.22 -6.33 8.06
CA ASN A 363 11.98 -6.19 6.63
C ASN A 363 12.27 -4.73 6.19
N ASP A 364 12.20 -4.46 4.90
CA ASP A 364 12.41 -3.13 4.31
C ASP A 364 11.21 -2.19 4.44
N ASN A 365 10.28 -2.51 5.35
CA ASN A 365 8.97 -1.88 5.51
C ASN A 365 7.93 -2.21 4.43
N TYR A 366 8.27 -2.93 3.34
CA TYR A 366 7.34 -3.28 2.24
C TYR A 366 7.10 -4.78 2.08
N GLY A 367 7.61 -5.57 3.02
CA GLY A 367 7.41 -7.02 3.07
C GLY A 367 8.68 -7.84 2.84
N TYR A 368 9.77 -7.23 2.36
CA TYR A 368 10.99 -7.95 1.97
C TYR A 368 12.00 -8.01 3.10
N ILE A 369 12.44 -9.20 3.49
CA ILE A 369 13.42 -9.34 4.57
C ILE A 369 14.78 -8.87 4.07
N ARG A 370 15.35 -7.90 4.80
CA ARG A 370 16.63 -7.28 4.44
C ARG A 370 17.81 -8.19 4.71
N ARG A 371 17.80 -8.86 5.87
CA ARG A 371 18.96 -9.59 6.39
C ARG A 371 18.57 -10.86 7.10
N TYR A 372 19.38 -11.90 6.89
CA TYR A 372 19.30 -13.17 7.59
C TYR A 372 20.52 -13.35 8.50
N PRO A 373 20.37 -13.98 9.67
CA PRO A 373 21.50 -14.24 10.56
C PRO A 373 22.48 -15.22 9.90
N SER A 374 23.77 -14.91 10.02
CA SER A 374 24.90 -15.78 9.70
C SER A 374 24.88 -17.05 10.54
N LYS A 375 25.71 -18.04 10.15
CA LYS A 375 25.87 -19.29 10.91
C LYS A 375 26.35 -19.08 12.36
N LYS A 376 27.03 -17.96 12.65
CA LYS A 376 27.40 -17.57 14.02
C LYS A 376 26.18 -17.03 14.76
N GLU A 377 25.46 -16.08 14.17
CA GLU A 377 24.27 -15.45 14.78
C GLU A 377 23.12 -16.44 15.00
N GLN A 378 23.00 -17.49 14.19
CA GLN A 378 22.03 -18.57 14.38
C GLN A 378 22.26 -19.38 15.66
N LYS A 379 23.48 -19.37 16.24
CA LYS A 379 23.85 -20.15 17.43
C LYS A 379 23.71 -19.37 18.74
N ARG A 380 23.36 -18.08 18.68
CA ARG A 380 23.27 -17.20 19.86
C ARG A 380 22.18 -17.69 20.81
N SER A 381 22.43 -17.65 22.11
CA SER A 381 21.48 -18.14 23.13
C SER A 381 20.21 -17.27 23.22
N GLY A 382 20.33 -15.97 22.97
CA GLY A 382 19.20 -15.05 22.84
C GLY A 382 18.33 -15.31 21.61
N GLY A 383 18.87 -16.00 20.60
CA GLY A 383 18.17 -16.25 19.34
C GLY A 383 17.95 -14.99 18.50
N ASN A 384 17.07 -15.11 17.50
CA ASN A 384 16.80 -14.06 16.53
C ASN A 384 15.30 -13.82 16.37
N GLY A 385 14.90 -12.56 16.22
CA GLY A 385 13.53 -12.13 15.96
C GLY A 385 13.39 -11.35 14.64
N ILE A 386 12.14 -11.06 14.24
CA ILE A 386 11.79 -10.25 13.07
C ILE A 386 10.76 -9.19 13.46
N TYR A 387 10.99 -7.97 12.99
CA TYR A 387 10.02 -6.88 12.90
C TYR A 387 9.54 -6.78 11.46
N TYR A 388 8.25 -7.05 11.24
CA TYR A 388 7.61 -7.09 9.93
C TYR A 388 6.56 -5.99 9.80
N HIS A 389 6.25 -5.56 8.57
CA HIS A 389 5.32 -4.45 8.31
C HIS A 389 4.18 -4.84 7.38
N ASN A 390 2.95 -4.55 7.80
CA ASN A 390 1.75 -4.48 6.96
C ASN A 390 1.06 -3.10 7.01
N SER A 391 1.67 -2.15 7.73
CA SER A 391 1.40 -0.73 7.73
C SER A 391 2.74 -0.02 7.81
N TYR A 392 2.89 1.08 7.07
CA TYR A 392 4.09 1.88 7.11
C TYR A 392 3.78 3.35 6.81
N TRP A 393 3.93 4.20 7.83
CA TRP A 393 3.99 5.64 7.65
C TRP A 393 5.41 6.08 7.28
N ALA A 394 5.52 6.67 6.11
CA ALA A 394 6.76 7.12 5.49
C ALA A 394 6.55 8.50 4.85
N PRO A 395 7.62 9.20 4.44
CA PRO A 395 7.47 10.32 3.53
C PRO A 395 6.50 9.95 2.40
N PRO A 396 5.58 10.84 2.04
CA PRO A 396 4.57 10.56 1.04
C PRO A 396 5.18 10.25 -0.33
N SER A 397 4.36 9.62 -1.18
CA SER A 397 4.73 8.65 -2.22
C SER A 397 5.27 7.30 -1.73
N MET A 398 5.59 7.12 -0.43
CA MET A 398 6.09 5.85 0.14
C MET A 398 5.21 5.26 1.27
N SER A 399 4.25 6.02 1.82
CA SER A 399 3.32 5.50 2.83
C SER A 399 2.35 4.47 2.28
N TYR A 400 1.98 3.50 3.10
CA TYR A 400 0.77 2.67 2.92
C TYR A 400 0.20 2.26 4.27
N VAL A 401 -1.03 2.68 4.52
CA VAL A 401 -1.66 2.72 5.85
C VAL A 401 -3.18 2.79 5.77
N PHE A 402 -3.74 3.10 4.58
CA PHE A 402 -5.16 3.00 4.35
C PHE A 402 -5.55 1.53 4.25
N LEU A 403 -4.84 0.76 3.41
CA LEU A 403 -5.07 -0.67 3.21
C LEU A 403 -3.75 -1.43 3.01
N CYS A 404 -3.64 -2.64 3.55
CA CYS A 404 -2.58 -3.56 3.13
C CYS A 404 -3.00 -4.30 1.85
N SER A 405 -2.09 -4.31 0.88
CA SER A 405 -2.22 -5.12 -0.33
C SER A 405 -1.13 -6.19 -0.44
N ILE A 406 -0.23 -6.33 0.54
CA ILE A 406 0.82 -7.37 0.54
C ILE A 406 0.14 -8.75 0.53
N PRO A 407 0.37 -9.59 -0.50
CA PRO A 407 -0.25 -10.92 -0.56
C PRO A 407 0.18 -11.78 0.62
N LEU A 408 -0.73 -12.56 1.20
CA LEU A 408 -0.38 -13.50 2.26
C LEU A 408 0.68 -14.53 1.80
N ALA A 409 0.70 -14.88 0.50
CA ALA A 409 1.76 -15.68 -0.11
C ALA A 409 3.14 -15.02 -0.02
N HIS A 410 3.22 -13.68 -0.15
CA HIS A 410 4.44 -12.91 0.07
C HIS A 410 4.87 -13.04 1.54
N THR A 411 3.98 -12.67 2.47
CA THR A 411 4.24 -12.72 3.91
C THR A 411 4.72 -14.11 4.33
N ARG A 412 4.05 -15.15 3.85
CA ARG A 412 4.43 -16.55 4.12
C ARG A 412 5.80 -16.89 3.55
N ASN A 413 6.09 -16.52 2.30
CA ASN A 413 7.36 -16.86 1.65
C ASN A 413 8.54 -16.23 2.40
N GLU A 414 8.46 -14.94 2.71
CA GLU A 414 9.52 -14.22 3.41
C GLU A 414 9.70 -14.73 4.85
N LEU A 415 8.62 -14.84 5.63
CA LEU A 415 8.71 -15.35 7.00
C LEU A 415 9.14 -16.83 7.07
N LYS A 416 8.82 -17.65 6.06
CA LYS A 416 9.36 -19.02 5.94
C LYS A 416 10.88 -18.98 5.79
N LYS A 417 11.41 -18.13 4.91
CA LYS A 417 12.88 -17.93 4.77
C LYS A 417 13.48 -17.48 6.11
N ALA A 418 12.85 -16.54 6.81
CA ALA A 418 13.29 -16.07 8.12
C ALA A 418 13.43 -17.24 9.11
N TYR A 419 12.39 -18.06 9.21
CA TYR A 419 12.34 -19.20 10.12
C TYR A 419 13.37 -20.27 9.76
N GLU A 420 13.51 -20.61 8.48
CA GLU A 420 14.50 -21.56 7.97
C GLU A 420 15.93 -21.09 8.25
N GLN A 421 16.16 -19.77 8.23
CA GLN A 421 17.44 -19.15 8.59
C GLN A 421 17.61 -18.91 10.10
N GLY A 422 16.72 -19.40 10.97
CA GLY A 422 16.91 -19.35 12.43
C GLY A 422 16.29 -18.14 13.14
N ILE A 423 15.47 -17.35 12.46
CA ILE A 423 14.68 -16.26 13.08
C ILE A 423 13.40 -16.83 13.69
N ARG A 424 13.49 -17.35 14.93
CA ARG A 424 12.43 -18.15 15.58
C ARG A 424 12.03 -17.69 16.98
N LYS A 425 12.70 -16.69 17.55
CA LYS A 425 12.50 -16.26 18.94
C LYS A 425 11.31 -15.31 19.10
N LEU A 426 11.29 -14.23 18.32
CA LEU A 426 10.31 -13.15 18.43
C LEU A 426 9.84 -12.69 17.06
N TRP A 427 8.53 -12.71 16.80
CA TRP A 427 7.92 -12.15 15.61
C TRP A 427 6.93 -11.06 16.00
N VAL A 428 7.14 -9.84 15.51
CA VAL A 428 6.26 -8.69 15.77
C VAL A 428 5.88 -8.01 14.45
N LEU A 429 4.57 -7.75 14.29
CA LEU A 429 3.99 -7.15 13.08
C LEU A 429 3.55 -5.71 13.35
N ASN A 430 4.08 -4.74 12.61
CA ASN A 430 3.44 -3.43 12.48
C ASN A 430 2.09 -3.59 11.79
N CYS A 431 1.03 -3.33 12.53
CA CYS A 431 -0.36 -3.49 12.11
C CYS A 431 -1.12 -2.16 12.10
N GLY A 432 -0.42 -1.03 12.07
CA GLY A 432 -1.04 0.29 12.07
C GLY A 432 -2.01 0.46 13.25
N ALA A 433 -3.19 0.99 12.96
CA ALA A 433 -4.32 1.16 13.87
C ALA A 433 -5.16 -0.13 14.10
N ILE A 434 -4.61 -1.33 13.84
CA ILE A 434 -5.28 -2.66 13.84
C ILE A 434 -6.26 -2.84 12.67
N LYS A 435 -7.15 -1.88 12.44
CA LYS A 435 -8.12 -1.92 11.34
C LYS A 435 -7.59 -1.14 10.13
N PRO A 436 -7.86 -1.59 8.90
CA PRO A 436 -8.55 -2.82 8.51
C PRO A 436 -7.53 -3.93 8.16
N LEU A 437 -6.75 -4.43 9.12
CA LEU A 437 -5.69 -5.45 8.91
C LEU A 437 -6.00 -6.81 9.58
N GLU A 438 -7.28 -7.12 9.76
CA GLU A 438 -7.76 -8.28 10.51
C GLU A 438 -7.28 -9.61 9.91
N GLN A 439 -7.36 -9.74 8.58
CA GLN A 439 -6.91 -10.93 7.85
C GLN A 439 -5.40 -11.14 8.03
N GLU A 440 -4.62 -10.08 7.88
CA GLU A 440 -3.17 -10.12 7.94
C GLU A 440 -2.66 -10.41 9.34
N ILE A 441 -3.24 -9.79 10.37
CA ILE A 441 -2.90 -10.06 11.78
C ILE A 441 -3.21 -11.52 12.11
N THR A 442 -4.39 -12.01 11.68
CA THR A 442 -4.78 -13.41 11.91
C THR A 442 -3.80 -14.36 11.23
N PHE A 443 -3.46 -14.12 9.96
CA PHE A 443 -2.52 -14.96 9.20
C PHE A 443 -1.12 -14.96 9.83
N PHE A 444 -0.60 -13.79 10.20
CA PHE A 444 0.73 -13.65 10.77
C PHE A 444 0.87 -14.44 12.09
N LEU A 445 -0.09 -14.28 12.99
CA LEU A 445 -0.07 -14.98 14.29
C LEU A 445 -0.33 -16.48 14.13
N GLN A 446 -1.26 -16.88 13.25
CA GLN A 446 -1.51 -18.30 12.96
C GLN A 446 -0.27 -18.95 12.31
N PHE A 447 0.42 -18.25 11.41
CA PHE A 447 1.64 -18.76 10.80
C PHE A 447 2.77 -18.91 11.82
N ALA A 448 2.96 -17.92 12.69
CA ALA A 448 3.94 -18.00 13.78
C ALA A 448 3.64 -19.15 14.76
N TRP A 449 2.37 -19.49 14.92
CA TRP A 449 1.93 -20.63 15.72
C TRP A 449 2.19 -21.98 15.02
N ASP A 450 1.98 -22.07 13.72
CA ASP A 450 1.96 -23.33 12.95
C ASP A 450 3.26 -23.71 12.24
N ILE A 451 4.11 -22.73 11.92
CA ILE A 451 5.26 -22.95 11.02
C ILE A 451 6.16 -24.11 11.48
N GLY A 452 6.52 -24.99 10.55
CA GLY A 452 7.37 -26.15 10.83
C GLY A 452 6.64 -27.38 11.36
N LYS A 453 5.32 -27.31 11.61
CA LYS A 453 4.48 -28.48 11.91
C LYS A 453 4.00 -29.15 10.62
N GLU A 454 3.74 -30.45 10.69
CA GLU A 454 3.09 -31.17 9.58
C GLU A 454 1.67 -30.68 9.35
N THR A 455 0.98 -30.27 10.41
CA THR A 455 -0.38 -29.72 10.46
C THR A 455 -0.46 -28.22 10.16
N ASP A 456 0.59 -27.62 9.58
CA ASP A 456 0.61 -26.19 9.24
C ASP A 456 -0.56 -25.80 8.33
N SER A 457 -1.57 -25.15 8.91
CA SER A 457 -2.81 -24.76 8.22
C SER A 457 -2.58 -23.66 7.18
N THR A 458 -1.47 -22.93 7.28
CA THR A 458 -1.15 -21.80 6.40
C THR A 458 -0.36 -22.22 5.15
N ARG A 459 -0.04 -23.51 5.00
CA ARG A 459 0.74 -24.05 3.87
C ARG A 459 0.11 -23.70 2.52
N ASP A 460 -1.21 -23.79 2.44
CA ASP A 460 -2.00 -23.34 1.30
C ASP A 460 -2.75 -22.07 1.72
N VAL A 461 -2.25 -20.93 1.24
CA VAL A 461 -2.77 -19.60 1.57
C VAL A 461 -4.22 -19.41 1.10
N GLU A 462 -4.58 -20.03 -0.02
CA GLU A 462 -5.92 -19.92 -0.59
C GLU A 462 -6.91 -20.76 0.22
N ALA A 463 -6.54 -22.00 0.56
CA ALA A 463 -7.34 -22.85 1.44
C ALA A 463 -7.51 -22.24 2.84
N TRP A 464 -6.43 -21.66 3.40
CA TRP A 464 -6.48 -20.97 4.67
C TRP A 464 -7.43 -19.76 4.63
N THR A 465 -7.35 -18.95 3.56
CA THR A 465 -8.23 -17.79 3.40
C THR A 465 -9.69 -18.21 3.29
N ALA A 466 -9.97 -19.30 2.57
CA ALA A 466 -11.33 -19.83 2.46
C ALA A 466 -11.87 -20.28 3.81
N GLN A 467 -11.06 -21.00 4.60
CA GLN A 467 -11.43 -21.41 5.95
C GLN A 467 -11.65 -20.19 6.86
N TRP A 468 -10.79 -19.17 6.80
CA TRP A 468 -10.95 -17.96 7.60
C TRP A 468 -12.26 -17.23 7.28
N ILE A 469 -12.67 -17.18 6.02
CA ILE A 469 -13.98 -16.63 5.62
C ILE A 469 -15.12 -17.50 6.17
N ASP A 470 -15.09 -18.81 5.97
CA ASP A 470 -16.17 -19.71 6.42
C ASP A 470 -16.28 -19.80 7.96
N GLU A 471 -15.20 -19.50 8.69
CA GLU A 471 -15.23 -19.37 10.15
C GLU A 471 -16.00 -18.11 10.62
N ASN A 472 -16.06 -17.06 9.79
CA ASN A 472 -16.72 -15.79 10.12
C ASN A 472 -18.11 -15.64 9.46
N PHE A 473 -18.33 -16.21 8.27
CA PHE A 473 -19.54 -16.01 7.45
C PHE A 473 -20.30 -17.31 7.14
N GLN A 474 -21.59 -17.22 6.85
CA GLN A 474 -22.41 -18.37 6.46
C GLN A 474 -22.42 -18.58 4.94
N GLY A 475 -23.10 -19.64 4.49
CA GLY A 475 -23.33 -19.87 3.05
C GLY A 475 -22.20 -20.56 2.28
N GLY A 476 -21.08 -20.90 2.93
CA GLY A 476 -19.97 -21.63 2.29
C GLY A 476 -19.28 -20.82 1.18
N ILE A 477 -19.21 -19.50 1.36
CA ILE A 477 -18.64 -18.56 0.38
C ILE A 477 -17.10 -18.51 0.40
N GLY A 478 -16.45 -19.24 1.31
CA GLY A 478 -15.02 -19.16 1.58
C GLY A 478 -14.14 -19.26 0.34
N ARG A 479 -14.40 -20.23 -0.53
CA ARG A 479 -13.61 -20.41 -1.76
C ARG A 479 -13.72 -19.21 -2.70
N GLU A 480 -14.95 -18.75 -2.98
CA GLU A 480 -15.20 -17.64 -3.90
C GLU A 480 -14.56 -16.34 -3.38
N ALA A 481 -14.68 -16.08 -2.07
CA ALA A 481 -14.08 -14.92 -1.41
C ALA A 481 -12.56 -15.02 -1.33
N ALA A 482 -11.99 -16.21 -1.13
CA ALA A 482 -10.55 -16.42 -1.08
C ALA A 482 -9.88 -16.19 -2.43
N GLU A 483 -10.46 -16.69 -3.51
CA GLU A 483 -10.01 -16.39 -4.87
C GLU A 483 -9.99 -14.87 -5.11
N LEU A 484 -11.10 -14.21 -4.76
CA LEU A 484 -11.27 -12.76 -4.89
C LEU A 484 -10.23 -11.96 -4.08
N LEU A 485 -10.00 -12.31 -2.81
CA LEU A 485 -9.06 -11.58 -1.94
C LEU A 485 -7.61 -11.77 -2.38
N ASN A 486 -7.25 -12.98 -2.82
CA ASN A 486 -5.91 -13.24 -3.36
C ASN A 486 -5.68 -12.48 -4.67
N ASP A 487 -6.67 -12.43 -5.56
CA ASP A 487 -6.60 -11.65 -6.79
C ASP A 487 -6.51 -10.15 -6.50
N PHE A 488 -7.28 -9.65 -5.52
CA PHE A 488 -7.17 -8.28 -5.02
C PHE A 488 -5.75 -7.95 -4.55
N SER A 489 -5.15 -8.78 -3.70
CA SER A 489 -3.80 -8.53 -3.17
C SER A 489 -2.75 -8.58 -4.27
N GLN A 490 -2.79 -9.57 -5.18
CA GLN A 490 -1.84 -9.63 -6.29
C GLN A 490 -1.97 -8.42 -7.22
N LEU A 491 -3.19 -8.02 -7.55
CA LEU A 491 -3.44 -6.90 -8.44
C LEU A 491 -3.05 -5.56 -7.81
N THR A 492 -3.41 -5.36 -6.53
CA THR A 492 -3.21 -4.09 -5.83
C THR A 492 -1.79 -3.92 -5.30
N ASN A 493 -1.06 -5.00 -4.98
CA ASN A 493 0.34 -4.87 -4.53
C ASN A 493 1.28 -4.41 -5.65
N VAL A 494 0.88 -4.53 -6.92
CA VAL A 494 1.64 -4.01 -8.06
C VAL A 494 1.90 -2.51 -7.94
N ARG A 495 0.93 -1.78 -7.38
CA ARG A 495 1.01 -0.37 -7.01
C ARG A 495 -0.05 -0.14 -5.95
N LYS A 496 0.38 0.05 -4.71
CA LYS A 496 -0.53 0.27 -3.57
C LYS A 496 -1.40 1.52 -3.82
N LEU A 497 -2.59 1.57 -3.22
CA LEU A 497 -3.57 2.61 -3.53
C LEU A 497 -3.01 4.01 -3.26
N GLU A 498 -2.32 4.16 -2.13
CA GLU A 498 -1.68 5.38 -1.65
C GLU A 498 -0.60 5.88 -2.60
N ASN A 499 0.07 4.97 -3.30
CA ASN A 499 1.17 5.27 -4.20
C ASN A 499 0.67 5.50 -5.64
N MET A 500 -0.63 5.42 -5.92
CA MET A 500 -1.17 5.67 -7.27
C MET A 500 -0.79 7.08 -7.75
N ASP A 501 -0.29 7.16 -8.99
CA ASP A 501 0.11 8.40 -9.63
C ASP A 501 -0.34 8.43 -11.09
N THR A 502 -0.30 9.61 -11.72
CA THR A 502 -0.67 9.79 -13.13
C THR A 502 0.30 9.05 -14.05
N ASP A 503 -0.23 8.46 -15.12
CA ASP A 503 0.49 7.67 -16.12
C ASP A 503 1.21 6.44 -15.53
N ALA A 504 0.78 5.94 -14.37
CA ALA A 504 1.38 4.75 -13.75
C ALA A 504 1.19 3.47 -14.58
N PHE A 505 0.10 3.37 -15.33
CA PHE A 505 -0.21 2.26 -16.22
C PHE A 505 -0.47 2.78 -17.63
N SER A 506 0.19 2.17 -18.61
CA SER A 506 0.09 2.62 -20.00
C SER A 506 -1.27 2.32 -20.62
N GLN A 507 -1.78 3.27 -21.40
CA GLN A 507 -3.00 3.09 -22.20
C GLN A 507 -2.70 2.84 -23.69
N THR A 508 -1.42 2.88 -24.08
CA THR A 508 -1.00 2.76 -25.49
C THR A 508 0.22 1.86 -25.71
N ALA A 509 1.00 1.48 -24.70
CA ALA A 509 2.18 0.65 -24.87
C ALA A 509 1.85 -0.83 -24.79
N TYR A 510 1.99 -1.53 -25.92
CA TYR A 510 1.72 -2.96 -26.09
C TYR A 510 0.26 -3.33 -25.76
N GLY A 511 -0.67 -2.45 -26.16
CA GLY A 511 -2.08 -2.48 -25.79
C GLY A 511 -2.45 -1.46 -24.71
N ASP A 512 -3.61 -1.65 -24.09
CA ASP A 512 -4.11 -0.82 -22.97
C ASP A 512 -4.06 -1.63 -21.67
N GLU A 513 -2.88 -1.73 -21.06
CA GLU A 513 -2.72 -2.49 -19.80
C GLU A 513 -3.53 -1.88 -18.65
N ALA A 514 -3.81 -0.57 -18.71
CA ALA A 514 -4.65 0.09 -17.74
C ALA A 514 -6.11 -0.39 -17.84
N ALA A 515 -6.68 -0.51 -19.05
CA ALA A 515 -8.02 -1.06 -19.24
C ALA A 515 -8.11 -2.52 -18.80
N VAL A 516 -7.13 -3.36 -19.15
CA VAL A 516 -7.09 -4.76 -18.70
C VAL A 516 -7.07 -4.85 -17.17
N ARG A 517 -6.30 -3.98 -16.51
CA ARG A 517 -6.28 -3.86 -15.05
C ARG A 517 -7.64 -3.44 -14.49
N ILE A 518 -8.33 -2.49 -15.11
CA ILE A 518 -9.66 -2.05 -14.69
C ILE A 518 -10.69 -3.16 -14.81
N HIS A 519 -10.73 -3.90 -15.92
CA HIS A 519 -11.68 -5.01 -16.09
C HIS A 519 -11.51 -6.10 -15.01
N ARG A 520 -10.28 -6.33 -14.54
CA ARG A 520 -10.07 -7.21 -13.38
C ARG A 520 -10.65 -6.64 -12.10
N TYR A 521 -10.52 -5.33 -11.86
CA TYR A 521 -11.20 -4.70 -10.72
C TYR A 521 -12.73 -4.69 -10.87
N GLU A 522 -13.27 -4.55 -12.08
CA GLU A 522 -14.71 -4.69 -12.34
C GLU A 522 -15.21 -6.10 -11.96
N GLU A 523 -14.45 -7.14 -12.33
CA GLU A 523 -14.77 -8.51 -11.94
C GLU A 523 -14.77 -8.67 -10.41
N LEU A 524 -13.73 -8.16 -9.73
CA LEU A 524 -13.65 -8.20 -8.26
C LEU A 524 -14.82 -7.44 -7.61
N PHE A 525 -15.18 -6.26 -8.16
CA PHE A 525 -16.28 -5.44 -7.67
C PHE A 525 -17.63 -6.16 -7.84
N ASP A 526 -17.93 -6.66 -9.05
CA ASP A 526 -19.19 -7.33 -9.35
C ASP A 526 -19.33 -8.63 -8.53
N ARG A 527 -18.28 -9.46 -8.46
CA ARG A 527 -18.28 -10.70 -7.66
C ARG A 527 -18.38 -10.41 -6.16
N GLY A 528 -17.67 -9.40 -5.66
CA GLY A 528 -17.69 -9.00 -4.25
C GLY A 528 -19.08 -8.54 -3.81
N ASN A 529 -19.74 -7.71 -4.62
CA ASN A 529 -21.12 -7.28 -4.36
C ASN A 529 -22.11 -8.45 -4.45
N ALA A 530 -21.94 -9.36 -5.41
CA ALA A 530 -22.78 -10.55 -5.51
C ALA A 530 -22.65 -11.47 -4.27
N LEU A 531 -21.46 -11.58 -3.68
CA LEU A 531 -21.27 -12.29 -2.41
C LEU A 531 -21.94 -11.54 -1.25
N TYR A 532 -21.78 -10.23 -1.17
CA TYR A 532 -22.40 -9.39 -0.14
C TYR A 532 -23.93 -9.53 -0.13
N GLU A 533 -24.58 -9.53 -1.29
CA GLU A 533 -26.04 -9.68 -1.40
C GLU A 533 -26.56 -11.08 -1.00
N ARG A 534 -25.70 -12.10 -0.98
CA ARG A 534 -26.05 -13.47 -0.55
C ARG A 534 -25.98 -13.66 0.96
N LEU A 535 -25.41 -12.71 1.70
CA LEU A 535 -25.23 -12.82 3.15
C LEU A 535 -26.49 -12.44 3.91
N GLU A 536 -26.62 -13.01 5.10
CA GLU A 536 -27.61 -12.57 6.08
C GLU A 536 -27.33 -11.12 6.50
N GLU A 537 -28.38 -10.35 6.82
CA GLU A 537 -28.26 -8.93 7.15
C GLU A 537 -27.30 -8.67 8.32
N GLU A 538 -27.27 -9.55 9.33
CA GLU A 538 -26.37 -9.41 10.48
C GLU A 538 -24.88 -9.68 10.14
N GLU A 539 -24.59 -10.27 8.99
CA GLU A 539 -23.22 -10.54 8.51
C GLU A 539 -22.68 -9.45 7.58
N LYS A 540 -23.56 -8.61 7.03
CA LYS A 540 -23.22 -7.61 6.02
C LYS A 540 -22.21 -6.57 6.51
N ASP A 541 -22.37 -6.02 7.71
CA ASP A 541 -21.42 -5.04 8.26
C ASP A 541 -20.01 -5.65 8.47
N ALA A 542 -19.94 -6.90 8.94
CA ALA A 542 -18.68 -7.62 9.11
C ALA A 542 -18.02 -7.94 7.75
N PHE A 543 -18.80 -8.37 6.76
CA PHE A 543 -18.27 -8.66 5.42
C PHE A 543 -17.84 -7.39 4.70
N PHE A 544 -18.58 -6.30 4.86
CA PHE A 544 -18.23 -5.02 4.27
C PHE A 544 -16.85 -4.57 4.75
N GLN A 545 -16.61 -4.58 6.07
CA GLN A 545 -15.34 -4.11 6.61
C GLN A 545 -14.16 -5.08 6.40
N LEU A 546 -14.41 -6.40 6.36
CA LEU A 546 -13.35 -7.40 6.19
C LEU A 546 -13.00 -7.69 4.72
N VAL A 547 -13.95 -7.47 3.79
CA VAL A 547 -13.81 -7.85 2.38
C VAL A 547 -14.13 -6.68 1.44
N LEU A 548 -15.36 -6.17 1.49
CA LEU A 548 -15.90 -5.32 0.42
C LEU A 548 -15.28 -3.91 0.37
N LEU A 549 -14.94 -3.34 1.53
CA LEU A 549 -14.25 -2.05 1.66
C LEU A 549 -12.98 -2.01 0.80
N ARG A 550 -12.16 -3.05 0.87
CA ARG A 550 -10.86 -3.14 0.19
C ARG A 550 -11.05 -3.10 -1.34
N ILE A 551 -12.04 -3.85 -1.82
CA ILE A 551 -12.38 -3.96 -3.24
C ILE A 551 -12.94 -2.65 -3.76
N HIS A 552 -13.93 -2.06 -3.07
CA HIS A 552 -14.54 -0.79 -3.47
C HIS A 552 -13.51 0.33 -3.50
N ALA A 553 -12.66 0.43 -2.47
CA ALA A 553 -11.60 1.42 -2.41
C ALA A 553 -10.62 1.30 -3.59
N ALA A 554 -10.17 0.08 -3.92
CA ALA A 554 -9.25 -0.14 -5.02
C ALA A 554 -9.91 0.08 -6.39
N TYR A 555 -11.15 -0.37 -6.58
CA TYR A 555 -11.88 -0.16 -7.82
C TYR A 555 -12.07 1.33 -8.12
N PHE A 556 -12.61 2.10 -7.17
CA PHE A 556 -12.85 3.53 -7.38
C PHE A 556 -11.55 4.32 -7.54
N THR A 557 -10.52 3.99 -6.76
CA THR A 557 -9.21 4.67 -6.87
C THR A 557 -8.53 4.37 -8.20
N ASN A 558 -8.54 3.13 -8.69
CA ASN A 558 -7.91 2.84 -9.99
C ASN A 558 -8.71 3.48 -11.14
N LEU A 559 -10.04 3.49 -11.07
CA LEU A 559 -10.88 4.11 -12.10
C LEU A 559 -10.74 5.63 -12.18
N GLN A 560 -10.69 6.34 -11.04
CA GLN A 560 -10.48 7.79 -11.10
C GLN A 560 -9.12 8.14 -11.75
N TYR A 561 -8.07 7.33 -11.54
CA TYR A 561 -6.76 7.52 -12.17
C TYR A 561 -6.79 7.14 -13.66
N TYR A 562 -7.41 6.01 -14.02
CA TYR A 562 -7.61 5.63 -15.41
C TYR A 562 -8.29 6.74 -16.20
N TYR A 563 -9.41 7.27 -15.70
CA TYR A 563 -10.14 8.36 -16.36
C TYR A 563 -9.37 9.68 -16.33
N GLY A 564 -8.60 9.95 -15.28
CA GLY A 564 -7.69 11.09 -15.23
C GLY A 564 -6.70 11.08 -16.38
N ASP A 565 -5.96 9.98 -16.55
CA ASP A 565 -4.97 9.82 -17.63
C ASP A 565 -5.64 9.74 -19.00
N ARG A 566 -6.80 9.08 -19.09
CA ARG A 566 -7.57 8.97 -20.34
C ARG A 566 -8.08 10.34 -20.81
N SER A 567 -8.43 11.24 -19.89
CA SER A 567 -8.81 12.61 -20.24
C SER A 567 -7.64 13.37 -20.88
N THR A 568 -6.43 13.22 -20.34
CA THR A 568 -5.22 13.84 -20.88
C THR A 568 -4.83 13.25 -22.23
N LEU A 569 -4.89 11.93 -22.38
CA LEU A 569 -4.65 11.24 -23.64
C LEU A 569 -5.66 11.70 -24.71
N SER A 570 -6.95 11.70 -24.37
CA SER A 570 -8.03 12.14 -25.25
C SER A 570 -7.85 13.59 -25.68
N CYS A 571 -7.52 14.49 -24.76
CA CYS A 571 -7.25 15.89 -25.07
C CYS A 571 -6.04 16.03 -26.01
N THR A 572 -4.97 15.25 -25.80
CA THR A 572 -3.76 15.26 -26.64
C THR A 572 -4.05 14.76 -28.05
N GLN A 573 -4.90 13.74 -28.19
CA GLN A 573 -5.35 13.20 -29.47
C GLN A 573 -6.43 14.07 -30.15
N GLY A 574 -6.95 15.10 -29.46
CA GLY A 574 -8.00 15.98 -29.95
C GLY A 574 -9.43 15.42 -29.83
N LYS A 575 -9.62 14.35 -29.05
CA LYS A 575 -10.92 13.73 -28.72
C LYS A 575 -11.61 14.50 -27.59
N LEU A 576 -11.95 15.76 -27.85
CA LEU A 576 -12.28 16.75 -26.80
C LEU A 576 -13.54 16.37 -26.00
N LYS A 577 -14.57 15.81 -26.66
CA LYS A 577 -15.81 15.41 -25.99
C LYS A 577 -15.58 14.22 -25.04
N ALA A 578 -14.75 13.26 -25.45
CA ALA A 578 -14.31 12.18 -24.58
C ALA A 578 -13.48 12.69 -23.41
N ALA A 579 -12.58 13.66 -23.63
CA ALA A 579 -11.81 14.28 -22.55
C ALA A 579 -12.71 14.90 -21.47
N ALA A 580 -13.74 15.68 -21.86
CA ALA A 580 -14.71 16.25 -20.92
C ALA A 580 -15.48 15.19 -20.14
N GLU A 581 -15.94 14.12 -20.82
CA GLU A 581 -16.64 13.00 -20.18
C GLU A 581 -15.74 12.31 -19.14
N TYR A 582 -14.47 12.05 -19.47
CA TYR A 582 -13.53 11.42 -18.55
C TYR A 582 -13.16 12.29 -17.35
N VAL A 583 -13.15 13.61 -17.49
CA VAL A 583 -13.06 14.51 -16.32
C VAL A 583 -14.26 14.34 -15.38
N GLY A 584 -15.47 14.23 -15.93
CA GLY A 584 -16.69 13.96 -15.16
C GLY A 584 -16.63 12.61 -14.44
N LEU A 585 -16.27 11.54 -15.15
CA LEU A 585 -16.12 10.20 -14.59
C LEU A 585 -15.05 10.15 -13.49
N CYS A 586 -13.89 10.77 -13.72
CA CYS A 586 -12.84 10.90 -12.70
C CYS A 586 -13.39 11.46 -11.38
N ARG A 587 -14.17 12.55 -11.44
CA ARG A 587 -14.79 13.18 -10.27
C ARG A 587 -15.85 12.30 -9.60
N ALA A 588 -16.68 11.63 -10.40
CA ALA A 588 -17.74 10.75 -9.89
C ALA A 588 -17.16 9.55 -9.11
N PHE A 589 -16.04 8.99 -9.57
CA PHE A 589 -15.35 7.89 -8.87
C PHE A 589 -14.60 8.38 -7.60
N ASP A 590 -14.01 9.58 -7.60
CA ASP A 590 -13.51 10.22 -6.36
C ASP A 590 -14.64 10.39 -5.34
N ASP A 591 -15.82 10.87 -5.76
CA ASP A 591 -16.96 11.05 -4.85
C ASP A 591 -17.54 9.72 -4.34
N ALA A 592 -17.60 8.68 -5.17
CA ALA A 592 -17.99 7.35 -4.73
C ALA A 592 -17.05 6.80 -3.64
N ARG A 593 -15.74 7.03 -3.78
CA ARG A 593 -14.75 6.68 -2.76
C ARG A 593 -14.90 7.50 -1.48
N ARG A 594 -15.17 8.80 -1.59
CA ARG A 594 -15.40 9.67 -0.41
C ARG A 594 -16.68 9.26 0.33
N LYS A 595 -17.72 8.84 -0.39
CA LYS A 595 -18.95 8.27 0.20
C LYS A 595 -18.69 6.93 0.87
N LEU A 596 -17.86 6.07 0.29
CA LEU A 596 -17.41 4.82 0.91
C LEU A 596 -16.77 5.08 2.29
N ILE A 597 -15.80 6.01 2.36
CA ILE A 597 -15.13 6.37 3.61
C ILE A 597 -16.13 6.95 4.62
N TYR A 598 -17.04 7.83 4.18
CA TYR A 598 -18.08 8.38 5.04
C TYR A 598 -19.02 7.29 5.57
N TYR A 599 -19.48 6.38 4.71
CA TYR A 599 -20.37 5.28 5.08
C TYR A 599 -19.74 4.39 6.15
N TYR A 600 -18.49 3.98 5.95
CA TYR A 600 -17.75 3.15 6.89
C TYR A 600 -17.71 3.77 8.30
N ASN A 601 -17.39 5.06 8.39
CA ASN A 601 -17.23 5.76 9.66
C ASN A 601 -18.57 6.17 10.29
N LYS A 602 -19.49 6.74 9.50
CA LYS A 602 -20.66 7.46 10.01
C LYS A 602 -21.98 6.69 9.93
N LYS A 603 -22.05 5.58 9.18
CA LYS A 603 -23.32 4.87 8.89
C LYS A 603 -23.28 3.39 9.28
N MET A 604 -22.28 2.65 8.78
CA MET A 604 -22.11 1.22 9.06
C MET A 604 -22.06 0.96 10.58
N ALA A 605 -22.68 -0.12 11.04
CA ALA A 605 -22.73 -0.50 12.45
C ALA A 605 -23.20 0.64 13.39
N GLY A 606 -24.10 1.52 12.91
CA GLY A 606 -24.59 2.67 13.67
C GLY A 606 -23.53 3.74 13.94
N GLY A 607 -22.47 3.81 13.14
CA GLY A 607 -21.36 4.74 13.31
C GLY A 607 -20.29 4.29 14.31
N LYS A 608 -20.30 3.01 14.71
CA LYS A 608 -19.34 2.45 15.67
C LYS A 608 -17.88 2.72 15.30
N TRP A 609 -17.58 2.82 14.00
CA TRP A 609 -16.21 2.95 13.48
C TRP A 609 -15.82 4.38 13.16
N ASP A 610 -16.56 5.37 13.66
CA ASP A 610 -16.23 6.76 13.40
C ASP A 610 -14.82 7.11 13.93
N GLY A 611 -13.96 7.62 13.05
CA GLY A 611 -12.59 8.02 13.35
C GLY A 611 -11.52 6.95 13.09
N ILE A 612 -11.88 5.67 12.95
CA ILE A 612 -10.89 4.58 12.81
C ILE A 612 -10.32 4.43 11.39
N LEU A 613 -11.00 5.00 10.37
CA LEU A 613 -10.59 4.85 8.97
C LEU A 613 -10.77 6.19 8.24
N ASN A 614 -9.81 7.10 8.35
CA ASN A 614 -9.85 8.44 7.78
C ASN A 614 -8.58 8.76 6.97
N PRO A 615 -8.33 8.03 5.87
CA PRO A 615 -7.09 8.13 5.12
C PRO A 615 -6.90 9.49 4.41
N GLU A 616 -7.95 10.29 4.25
CA GLU A 616 -7.88 11.66 3.70
C GLU A 616 -7.60 12.73 4.79
N GLY A 617 -7.87 12.42 6.06
CA GLY A 617 -7.81 13.39 7.16
C GLY A 617 -6.45 13.45 7.85
N PHE A 618 -5.67 12.37 7.76
CA PHE A 618 -4.35 12.31 8.36
C PHE A 618 -3.31 13.01 7.46
N PRO A 619 -2.46 13.94 7.96
CA PRO A 619 -1.51 14.69 7.15
C PRO A 619 -0.08 14.09 7.15
N PRO A 620 0.60 13.98 5.99
CA PRO A 620 0.04 14.19 4.65
C PRO A 620 -1.06 13.14 4.40
N PRO A 621 -2.09 13.46 3.59
CA PRO A 621 -3.12 12.51 3.20
C PRO A 621 -2.50 11.17 2.92
N ARG A 622 -2.90 10.18 3.69
CA ARG A 622 -2.34 8.86 3.61
C ARG A 622 -3.03 8.01 2.54
N ALA A 623 -3.84 8.61 1.65
CA ALA A 623 -4.38 7.99 0.45
C ALA A 623 -4.12 8.87 -0.78
N ALA A 624 -4.10 8.23 -1.95
CA ALA A 624 -4.08 8.93 -3.23
C ALA A 624 -5.27 9.87 -3.35
N MET A 625 -5.07 11.11 -3.79
CA MET A 625 -6.13 12.12 -3.90
C MET A 625 -6.59 12.26 -5.35
N LEU A 626 -7.44 13.25 -5.64
CA LEU A 626 -7.91 13.50 -7.01
C LEU A 626 -6.71 13.69 -7.97
N PRO A 627 -6.57 12.86 -9.02
CA PRO A 627 -5.44 12.94 -9.95
C PRO A 627 -5.53 14.18 -10.85
N ALA A 628 -4.45 14.51 -11.55
CA ALA A 628 -4.52 15.53 -12.60
C ALA A 628 -5.28 14.96 -13.80
N CYS A 629 -6.43 15.56 -14.14
CA CYS A 629 -7.13 15.33 -15.39
C CYS A 629 -7.10 16.59 -16.26
N THR A 630 -7.28 16.45 -17.57
CA THR A 630 -7.20 17.55 -18.53
C THR A 630 -8.58 17.82 -19.12
N PRO A 631 -9.33 18.83 -18.63
CA PRO A 631 -10.56 19.26 -19.28
C PRO A 631 -10.24 19.93 -20.62
N PRO A 632 -11.10 19.87 -21.64
CA PRO A 632 -10.90 20.65 -22.87
C PRO A 632 -11.14 22.15 -22.60
N LEU A 633 -10.33 23.03 -23.22
CA LEU A 633 -10.51 24.49 -23.11
C LEU A 633 -11.65 25.03 -23.99
N SER A 634 -12.11 24.24 -24.95
CA SER A 634 -13.26 24.56 -25.79
C SER A 634 -13.83 23.25 -26.31
N LEU A 635 -15.15 23.14 -26.31
CA LEU A 635 -15.87 22.06 -27.01
C LEU A 635 -16.28 22.46 -28.42
N LYS A 636 -16.17 23.76 -28.77
CA LYS A 636 -16.39 24.23 -30.14
C LYS A 636 -15.37 23.50 -31.00
N GLY A 637 -15.85 22.63 -31.88
CA GLY A 637 -15.04 21.65 -32.61
C GLY A 637 -13.89 22.26 -33.40
N ARG A 638 -13.10 21.42 -34.06
CA ARG A 638 -11.95 21.87 -34.86
C ARG A 638 -12.33 23.02 -35.82
N GLU A 639 -11.83 24.22 -35.56
CA GLU A 639 -12.09 25.43 -36.38
C GLU A 639 -11.31 25.40 -37.72
N ASP A 640 -10.49 24.38 -37.96
CA ASP A 640 -9.61 24.24 -39.12
C ASP A 640 -10.22 23.49 -40.31
N GLY A 641 -11.50 23.11 -40.25
CA GLY A 641 -12.20 22.39 -41.31
C GLY A 641 -11.77 20.92 -41.47
N LYS A 642 -11.02 20.36 -40.53
CA LYS A 642 -10.69 18.92 -40.51
C LYS A 642 -11.89 18.07 -40.10
N SER A 643 -11.83 16.80 -40.48
CA SER A 643 -12.87 15.83 -40.12
C SER A 643 -13.14 15.78 -38.61
N PRO A 644 -14.42 15.63 -38.19
CA PRO A 644 -14.75 15.31 -36.81
C PRO A 644 -14.18 13.94 -36.37
N MET A 645 -13.88 13.06 -37.32
CA MET A 645 -13.41 11.71 -37.04
C MET A 645 -11.90 11.67 -36.77
N ILE A 646 -11.53 11.09 -35.63
CA ILE A 646 -10.15 10.88 -35.21
C ILE A 646 -9.95 9.38 -35.06
N VAL A 647 -9.03 8.79 -35.82
CA VAL A 647 -8.72 7.36 -35.71
C VAL A 647 -7.37 7.17 -35.05
N THR A 648 -7.34 6.37 -33.97
CA THR A 648 -6.10 5.98 -33.28
C THR A 648 -6.01 4.46 -33.22
N VAL A 649 -4.85 3.90 -33.56
CA VAL A 649 -4.65 2.45 -33.70
C VAL A 649 -3.76 1.94 -32.57
N TRP A 650 -3.92 0.66 -32.23
CA TRP A 650 -3.05 -0.12 -31.34
C TRP A 650 -1.58 0.33 -31.40
N ASN A 651 -0.96 0.54 -30.22
CA ASN A 651 0.41 1.03 -30.09
C ASN A 651 0.69 2.38 -30.78
N GLU A 652 -0.31 3.24 -30.89
CA GLU A 652 -0.20 4.52 -31.62
C GLU A 652 0.39 4.31 -33.03
N GLY A 653 0.13 3.13 -33.59
CA GLY A 653 0.66 2.70 -34.87
C GLY A 653 -0.21 3.15 -36.03
N GLU A 654 0.15 2.68 -37.22
CA GLU A 654 -0.60 2.93 -38.45
C GLU A 654 -1.22 1.64 -39.01
N SER A 655 -0.95 0.48 -38.41
CA SER A 655 -1.40 -0.83 -38.91
C SER A 655 -1.54 -1.85 -37.77
N LEU A 656 -2.22 -2.96 -38.06
CA LEU A 656 -2.39 -4.10 -37.17
C LEU A 656 -1.67 -5.33 -37.74
N LEU A 657 -0.77 -5.91 -36.96
CA LEU A 657 -0.02 -7.13 -37.31
C LEU A 657 -0.40 -8.26 -36.36
N PHE A 658 -0.74 -9.45 -36.87
CA PHE A 658 -1.01 -10.62 -36.06
C PHE A 658 -0.05 -11.75 -36.43
N THR A 659 0.71 -12.23 -35.44
CA THR A 659 1.55 -13.45 -35.58
C THR A 659 0.99 -14.63 -34.79
N LYS A 660 -0.08 -14.38 -34.02
CA LYS A 660 -0.88 -15.37 -33.30
C LYS A 660 -2.35 -14.94 -33.28
N PRO A 661 -3.30 -15.86 -33.04
CA PRO A 661 -4.69 -15.50 -32.81
C PRO A 661 -4.81 -14.56 -31.61
N GLY A 662 -5.65 -13.55 -31.72
CA GLY A 662 -5.75 -12.52 -30.69
C GLY A 662 -6.68 -11.38 -31.04
N VAL A 663 -6.76 -10.43 -30.11
CA VAL A 663 -7.58 -9.22 -30.22
C VAL A 663 -6.67 -8.00 -30.10
N LYS A 664 -6.85 -7.06 -31.02
CA LYS A 664 -6.29 -5.69 -30.97
C LYS A 664 -7.44 -4.69 -31.10
N TRP A 665 -7.12 -3.41 -31.15
CA TRP A 665 -8.14 -2.38 -31.32
C TRP A 665 -7.68 -1.21 -32.19
N PHE A 666 -8.66 -0.51 -32.73
CA PHE A 666 -8.55 0.89 -33.12
C PHE A 666 -9.71 1.66 -32.49
N GLU A 667 -9.59 2.98 -32.42
CA GLU A 667 -10.61 3.83 -31.82
C GLU A 667 -11.05 4.89 -32.80
N ILE A 668 -12.34 5.19 -32.76
CA ILE A 668 -12.98 6.28 -33.50
C ILE A 668 -13.38 7.32 -32.44
N GLY A 669 -12.64 8.41 -32.37
CA GLY A 669 -12.90 9.54 -31.50
C GLY A 669 -13.60 10.70 -32.22
N ASN A 670 -14.32 11.49 -31.46
CA ASN A 670 -15.00 12.70 -31.92
C ASN A 670 -14.24 13.96 -31.52
N GLY A 671 -13.83 14.74 -32.52
CA GLY A 671 -13.15 16.03 -32.36
C GLY A 671 -14.08 17.25 -32.38
N THR A 672 -15.40 17.04 -32.32
CA THR A 672 -16.41 18.12 -32.37
C THR A 672 -17.48 17.95 -31.29
N ASP A 673 -18.35 18.94 -31.15
CA ASP A 673 -19.45 18.94 -30.16
C ASP A 673 -20.65 18.09 -30.59
N GLY A 674 -20.77 17.78 -31.89
CA GLY A 674 -21.88 16.99 -32.44
C GLY A 674 -21.75 15.48 -32.21
N GLU A 675 -22.58 14.69 -32.87
CA GLU A 675 -22.34 13.27 -33.12
C GLU A 675 -22.18 13.05 -34.62
N PHE A 676 -21.51 11.98 -35.04
CA PHE A 676 -21.44 11.60 -36.46
C PHE A 676 -21.61 10.10 -36.66
N GLU A 677 -22.13 9.73 -37.83
CA GLU A 677 -22.20 8.35 -38.27
C GLU A 677 -20.93 7.97 -39.04
N PHE A 678 -20.50 6.73 -38.88
CA PHE A 678 -19.38 6.16 -39.60
C PHE A 678 -19.75 4.80 -40.21
N GLU A 679 -19.02 4.41 -41.23
CA GLU A 679 -19.07 3.09 -41.85
C GLU A 679 -17.69 2.44 -41.76
N ILE A 680 -17.63 1.17 -41.37
CA ILE A 680 -16.41 0.36 -41.35
C ILE A 680 -16.56 -0.71 -42.42
N GLN A 681 -15.56 -0.83 -43.28
CA GLN A 681 -15.40 -1.94 -44.21
C GLN A 681 -14.17 -2.75 -43.78
N ALA A 682 -14.32 -4.05 -43.58
CA ALA A 682 -13.25 -4.94 -43.13
C ALA A 682 -13.17 -6.19 -44.02
N PRO A 683 -11.97 -6.78 -44.18
CA PRO A 683 -11.82 -8.04 -44.90
C PRO A 683 -12.46 -9.22 -44.13
N ASP A 684 -12.93 -10.24 -44.84
CA ASP A 684 -13.62 -11.42 -44.26
C ASP A 684 -12.82 -12.19 -43.20
N PHE A 685 -11.49 -12.17 -43.28
CA PHE A 685 -10.61 -12.80 -42.29
C PHE A 685 -10.47 -12.02 -40.98
N VAL A 686 -11.03 -10.80 -40.90
CA VAL A 686 -11.09 -9.97 -39.69
C VAL A 686 -12.50 -10.02 -39.10
N ARG A 687 -12.59 -10.29 -37.80
CA ARG A 687 -13.85 -10.13 -37.06
C ARG A 687 -13.85 -8.86 -36.24
N LEU A 688 -15.01 -8.23 -36.17
CA LEU A 688 -15.29 -7.09 -35.31
C LEU A 688 -16.33 -7.52 -34.26
N PRO A 689 -15.91 -8.04 -33.09
CA PRO A 689 -16.83 -8.61 -32.09
C PRO A 689 -17.92 -7.65 -31.64
N ASP A 690 -17.64 -6.34 -31.61
CA ASP A 690 -18.60 -5.28 -31.23
C ASP A 690 -19.81 -5.19 -32.17
N PHE A 691 -19.74 -5.81 -33.35
CA PHE A 691 -20.81 -5.85 -34.35
C PHE A 691 -21.20 -7.29 -34.72
N ALA A 692 -20.98 -8.25 -33.80
CA ALA A 692 -21.34 -9.64 -34.05
C ALA A 692 -22.84 -9.79 -34.36
N GLY A 693 -23.17 -10.26 -35.57
CA GLY A 693 -24.55 -10.41 -36.03
C GLY A 693 -25.15 -9.16 -36.70
N GLU A 694 -24.42 -8.05 -36.73
CA GLU A 694 -24.79 -6.81 -37.42
C GLU A 694 -23.86 -6.62 -38.62
N GLY A 695 -24.35 -6.79 -39.84
CA GLY A 695 -23.55 -6.60 -41.07
C GLY A 695 -23.96 -7.56 -42.19
N PHE A 696 -23.73 -7.17 -43.43
CA PHE A 696 -23.97 -8.02 -44.60
C PHE A 696 -22.68 -8.15 -45.40
N ALA A 697 -22.34 -9.39 -45.76
CA ALA A 697 -21.16 -9.71 -46.55
C ALA A 697 -21.45 -9.44 -48.03
N GLU A 698 -20.75 -8.50 -48.64
CA GLU A 698 -20.74 -8.32 -50.09
C GLU A 698 -19.54 -9.09 -50.67
N ALA A 699 -19.80 -10.02 -51.59
CA ALA A 699 -18.76 -10.76 -52.28
C ALA A 699 -18.44 -10.06 -53.61
N TYR A 700 -17.23 -9.54 -53.76
CA TYR A 700 -16.75 -8.98 -55.02
C TYR A 700 -15.88 -10.01 -55.76
N PRO A 701 -16.08 -10.24 -57.07
CA PRO A 701 -15.19 -11.08 -57.86
C PRO A 701 -13.91 -10.31 -58.23
N GLU A 702 -12.75 -10.88 -57.92
CA GLU A 702 -11.46 -10.38 -58.42
C GLU A 702 -11.14 -10.88 -59.84
N ALA A 703 -10.16 -10.25 -60.48
CA ALA A 703 -9.72 -10.57 -61.84
C ALA A 703 -9.14 -11.99 -62.00
N ASP A 704 -8.76 -12.64 -60.89
CA ASP A 704 -8.25 -14.02 -60.83
C ASP A 704 -9.34 -15.07 -60.52
N GLY A 705 -10.58 -14.64 -60.28
CA GLY A 705 -11.71 -15.51 -59.94
C GLY A 705 -11.88 -15.80 -58.43
N SER A 706 -11.05 -15.23 -57.55
CA SER A 706 -11.25 -15.27 -56.10
C SER A 706 -12.43 -14.37 -55.68
N ARG A 707 -13.14 -14.78 -54.61
CA ARG A 707 -14.23 -14.01 -54.00
C ARG A 707 -13.85 -13.76 -52.54
N HIS A 708 -13.49 -12.52 -52.23
CA HIS A 708 -13.30 -12.09 -50.84
C HIS A 708 -14.60 -11.44 -50.36
N GLY A 709 -15.07 -11.83 -49.17
CA GLY A 709 -16.18 -11.16 -48.52
C GLY A 709 -15.69 -9.85 -47.90
N ILE A 710 -16.44 -8.76 -48.10
CA ILE A 710 -16.24 -7.52 -47.36
C ILE A 710 -17.36 -7.41 -46.34
N PHE A 711 -17.00 -7.21 -45.08
CA PHE A 711 -17.92 -6.93 -44.00
C PHE A 711 -18.12 -5.43 -43.87
N ILE A 712 -19.37 -4.96 -44.02
CA ILE A 712 -19.72 -3.55 -43.90
C ILE A 712 -20.63 -3.36 -42.68
N VAL A 713 -20.22 -2.48 -41.77
CA VAL A 713 -21.01 -2.09 -40.60
C VAL A 713 -21.07 -0.59 -40.43
N ARG A 714 -22.12 -0.12 -39.77
CA ARG A 714 -22.30 1.30 -39.46
C ARG A 714 -22.42 1.51 -37.97
N GLY A 715 -21.94 2.65 -37.51
CA GLY A 715 -22.03 3.03 -36.11
C GLY A 715 -22.12 4.54 -35.96
N ARG A 716 -22.23 4.96 -34.70
CA ARG A 716 -22.24 6.37 -34.30
C ARG A 716 -21.15 6.62 -33.27
N ALA A 717 -20.51 7.78 -33.37
CA ALA A 717 -19.53 8.25 -32.41
C ALA A 717 -20.02 9.55 -31.79
N GLU A 718 -20.43 9.48 -30.51
CA GLU A 718 -20.74 10.66 -29.72
C GLU A 718 -19.47 11.21 -29.05
N THR A 719 -18.73 10.38 -28.29
CA THR A 719 -17.46 10.77 -27.66
C THR A 719 -16.28 10.02 -28.26
N GLU A 720 -16.11 8.76 -27.88
CA GLU A 720 -15.22 7.83 -28.57
C GLU A 720 -15.80 6.42 -28.54
N LYS A 721 -15.41 5.61 -29.53
CA LYS A 721 -15.75 4.20 -29.58
C LYS A 721 -14.48 3.40 -29.91
N ARG A 722 -14.13 2.45 -29.03
CA ARG A 722 -13.09 1.45 -29.31
C ARG A 722 -13.71 0.29 -30.07
N ILE A 723 -13.08 -0.09 -31.18
CA ILE A 723 -13.48 -1.21 -32.02
C ILE A 723 -12.43 -2.31 -31.87
N LEU A 724 -12.87 -3.46 -31.36
CA LEU A 724 -12.04 -4.65 -31.25
C LEU A 724 -11.89 -5.30 -32.62
N VAL A 725 -10.66 -5.68 -32.94
CA VAL A 725 -10.26 -6.38 -34.16
C VAL A 725 -9.72 -7.73 -33.76
N GLN A 726 -10.44 -8.78 -34.12
CA GLN A 726 -10.10 -10.15 -33.77
C GLN A 726 -9.70 -10.97 -34.99
N VAL A 727 -8.62 -11.73 -34.83
CA VAL A 727 -8.17 -12.75 -35.78
C VAL A 727 -8.19 -14.11 -35.08
N ASP A 728 -8.85 -15.09 -35.69
CA ASP A 728 -9.07 -16.42 -35.10
C ASP A 728 -7.95 -17.42 -35.38
N ASP A 729 -7.24 -17.24 -36.49
CA ASP A 729 -6.18 -18.13 -36.91
C ASP A 729 -5.11 -17.36 -37.70
N VAL A 730 -3.90 -17.90 -37.70
CA VAL A 730 -2.75 -17.34 -38.44
C VAL A 730 -2.12 -18.41 -39.34
N LYS A 731 -2.95 -19.30 -39.89
CA LYS A 731 -2.49 -20.51 -40.61
C LYS A 731 -1.93 -20.21 -41.99
N GLU A 732 -2.20 -19.04 -42.54
CA GLU A 732 -1.71 -18.58 -43.83
C GLU A 732 -1.51 -17.06 -43.78
N ASP A 733 -0.58 -16.56 -44.58
CA ASP A 733 -0.35 -15.13 -44.73
C ASP A 733 -1.57 -14.48 -45.39
N ARG A 734 -2.10 -13.44 -44.75
CA ARG A 734 -3.24 -12.66 -45.26
C ARG A 734 -2.97 -11.17 -45.08
N GLN A 735 -3.35 -10.37 -46.05
CA GLN A 735 -3.28 -8.91 -45.95
C GLN A 735 -4.58 -8.29 -46.46
N GLY A 736 -4.94 -7.15 -45.87
CA GLY A 736 -6.09 -6.37 -46.25
C GLY A 736 -6.10 -5.06 -45.49
N SER A 737 -7.18 -4.29 -45.63
CA SER A 737 -7.30 -3.01 -44.94
C SER A 737 -8.70 -2.85 -44.36
N ILE A 738 -8.76 -2.28 -43.16
CA ILE A 738 -10.01 -1.78 -42.59
C ILE A 738 -10.18 -0.33 -43.05
N LEU A 739 -11.28 -0.02 -43.73
CA LEU A 739 -11.62 1.33 -44.15
C LEU A 739 -12.65 1.91 -43.18
N VAL A 740 -12.33 3.01 -42.53
CA VAL A 740 -13.23 3.73 -41.63
C VAL A 740 -13.64 5.04 -42.31
N ARG A 741 -14.90 5.14 -42.71
CA ARG A 741 -15.46 6.30 -43.42
C ARG A 741 -16.37 7.11 -42.49
N CYS A 742 -16.12 8.40 -42.38
CA CYS A 742 -17.06 9.33 -41.77
C CYS A 742 -18.17 9.66 -42.79
N LEU A 743 -19.43 9.41 -42.43
CA LEU A 743 -20.56 9.67 -43.32
C LEU A 743 -20.98 11.14 -43.33
N ALA A 744 -20.53 11.93 -42.35
CA ALA A 744 -20.84 13.36 -42.27
C ALA A 744 -20.06 14.20 -43.28
N ASP A 745 -18.79 13.86 -43.56
CA ASP A 745 -17.91 14.63 -44.44
C ASP A 745 -17.27 13.79 -45.57
N GLY A 746 -17.49 12.48 -45.59
CA GLY A 746 -16.96 11.56 -46.59
C GLY A 746 -15.49 11.17 -46.40
N SER A 747 -14.80 11.70 -45.38
CA SER A 747 -13.41 11.36 -45.06
C SER A 747 -13.26 9.87 -44.76
N CYS A 748 -12.10 9.30 -45.09
CA CYS A 748 -11.82 7.88 -44.95
C CYS A 748 -10.41 7.67 -44.43
N VAL A 749 -10.26 6.82 -43.41
CA VAL A 749 -8.97 6.37 -42.87
C VAL A 749 -8.81 4.89 -43.21
N GLU A 750 -7.65 4.54 -43.76
CA GLU A 750 -7.28 3.16 -44.05
C GLU A 750 -6.36 2.64 -42.94
N ILE A 751 -6.68 1.46 -42.39
CA ILE A 751 -5.88 0.76 -41.38
C ILE A 751 -5.45 -0.59 -41.99
N PRO A 752 -4.21 -0.73 -42.46
CA PRO A 752 -3.71 -2.00 -42.94
C PRO A 752 -3.71 -3.07 -41.84
N VAL A 753 -4.15 -4.28 -42.19
CA VAL A 753 -4.14 -5.48 -41.34
C VAL A 753 -3.34 -6.56 -42.03
N ARG A 754 -2.38 -7.13 -41.31
CA ARG A 754 -1.53 -8.23 -41.79
C ARG A 754 -1.56 -9.39 -40.80
N ILE A 755 -1.76 -10.58 -41.33
CA ILE A 755 -1.56 -11.85 -40.66
C ILE A 755 -0.30 -12.45 -41.24
N CYS A 756 0.66 -12.76 -40.38
CA CYS A 756 1.90 -13.42 -40.77
C CYS A 756 1.96 -14.81 -40.14
N GLN A 757 1.93 -15.84 -40.98
CA GLN A 757 2.13 -17.21 -40.56
C GLN A 757 3.58 -17.38 -40.11
N VAL A 758 3.76 -17.88 -38.90
CA VAL A 758 5.08 -18.25 -38.38
C VAL A 758 5.21 -19.77 -38.44
N PRO A 759 6.18 -20.34 -39.18
CA PRO A 759 6.30 -21.78 -39.38
C PRO A 759 6.98 -22.47 -38.18
N THR A 760 6.37 -22.38 -37.00
CA THR A 760 6.92 -22.86 -35.73
C THR A 760 5.85 -23.50 -34.85
N GLN A 761 6.26 -24.43 -33.98
CA GLN A 761 5.42 -24.93 -32.87
C GLN A 761 5.60 -24.12 -31.58
N CYS A 762 6.56 -23.19 -31.57
CA CYS A 762 6.84 -22.31 -30.45
C CYS A 762 5.62 -21.43 -30.14
N LYS A 763 5.29 -21.29 -28.85
CA LYS A 763 4.17 -20.44 -28.39
C LYS A 763 4.61 -19.02 -28.04
N ASN A 764 5.90 -18.81 -27.81
CA ASN A 764 6.48 -17.54 -27.40
C ASN A 764 6.97 -16.80 -28.64
N LEU A 765 6.03 -16.17 -29.35
CA LEU A 765 6.28 -15.51 -30.63
C LEU A 765 6.50 -14.01 -30.48
N GLU A 766 7.37 -13.45 -31.32
CA GLU A 766 7.48 -12.00 -31.51
C GLU A 766 6.16 -11.44 -32.04
N GLU A 767 5.64 -10.43 -31.35
CA GLU A 767 4.51 -9.62 -31.80
C GLU A 767 4.68 -8.19 -31.27
N ASP A 768 4.38 -7.19 -32.09
CA ASP A 768 4.48 -5.76 -31.71
C ASP A 768 5.84 -5.31 -31.17
N GLY A 769 6.91 -5.99 -31.59
CA GLY A 769 8.27 -5.68 -31.15
C GLY A 769 8.65 -6.29 -29.80
N ILE A 770 7.89 -7.26 -29.30
CA ILE A 770 8.18 -7.97 -28.04
C ILE A 770 7.97 -9.48 -28.12
N VAL A 771 8.71 -10.21 -27.29
CA VAL A 771 8.39 -11.57 -26.84
C VAL A 771 8.25 -11.51 -25.31
N CYS A 772 7.07 -11.82 -24.77
CA CYS A 772 6.83 -11.85 -23.32
C CYS A 772 6.52 -13.26 -22.85
N VAL A 773 7.23 -13.73 -21.82
CA VAL A 773 7.14 -15.12 -21.32
C VAL A 773 7.03 -15.12 -19.80
N GLU A 774 5.99 -15.78 -19.27
CA GLU A 774 5.83 -16.00 -17.84
C GLU A 774 6.81 -17.08 -17.36
N ALA A 775 7.47 -16.83 -16.23
CA ALA A 775 8.51 -17.71 -15.70
C ALA A 775 7.97 -19.07 -15.28
N ASP A 776 6.72 -19.17 -14.84
CA ASP A 776 6.10 -20.43 -14.42
C ASP A 776 5.64 -21.31 -15.58
N SER A 777 5.91 -20.92 -16.83
CA SER A 777 5.66 -21.74 -18.02
C SER A 777 6.68 -22.87 -18.24
N ALA A 778 7.78 -22.89 -17.46
CA ALA A 778 8.76 -23.97 -17.43
C ALA A 778 9.00 -24.45 -15.99
N ALA A 779 9.61 -25.62 -15.85
CA ALA A 779 9.98 -26.20 -14.57
C ALA A 779 11.42 -26.72 -14.59
N SER A 780 12.07 -26.66 -13.43
CA SER A 780 13.40 -27.21 -13.20
C SER A 780 13.50 -27.66 -11.75
N PRO A 781 14.26 -28.73 -11.43
CA PRO A 781 14.54 -29.11 -10.04
C PRO A 781 15.34 -28.05 -9.26
N ASP A 782 16.02 -27.13 -9.96
CA ASP A 782 16.80 -26.03 -9.35
C ASP A 782 15.94 -24.81 -9.01
N PHE A 783 14.63 -24.86 -9.28
CA PHE A 783 13.69 -23.78 -9.00
C PHE A 783 12.41 -24.33 -8.37
N ARG A 784 11.83 -23.56 -7.45
CA ARG A 784 10.51 -23.84 -6.89
C ARG A 784 9.47 -22.84 -7.36
N LEU A 785 8.25 -23.35 -7.54
CA LEU A 785 7.06 -22.56 -7.82
C LEU A 785 6.45 -22.06 -6.50
N VAL A 786 6.33 -20.74 -6.35
CA VAL A 786 5.59 -20.10 -5.25
C VAL A 786 4.25 -19.60 -5.79
N ARG A 787 3.17 -20.27 -5.38
CA ARG A 787 1.81 -19.98 -5.84
C ARG A 787 1.30 -18.63 -5.33
N ARG A 788 0.46 -17.96 -6.12
CA ARG A 788 -0.20 -16.67 -5.77
C ARG A 788 0.77 -15.53 -5.43
N LEU A 789 2.02 -15.61 -5.91
CA LEU A 789 3.05 -14.56 -5.73
C LEU A 789 3.55 -13.97 -7.05
N GLY A 790 2.89 -14.28 -8.16
CA GLY A 790 3.17 -13.61 -9.43
C GLY A 790 2.77 -12.13 -9.42
N ARG A 791 3.30 -11.38 -10.38
CA ARG A 791 3.14 -9.92 -10.46
C ARG A 791 1.84 -9.57 -11.15
N GLY A 792 0.84 -9.17 -10.37
CA GLY A 792 -0.52 -8.90 -10.82
C GLY A 792 -1.39 -10.16 -10.92
N TRP A 793 -0.81 -11.30 -11.29
CA TRP A 793 -1.47 -12.61 -11.40
C TRP A 793 -0.43 -13.72 -11.35
N GLY A 794 -0.89 -14.96 -11.25
CA GLY A 794 -0.05 -16.15 -11.46
C GLY A 794 0.95 -16.40 -10.32
N ASN A 795 2.06 -17.04 -10.68
CA ASN A 795 3.03 -17.57 -9.72
C ASN A 795 4.41 -16.91 -9.86
N LEU A 796 5.28 -17.22 -8.91
CA LEU A 796 6.68 -16.79 -8.88
C LEU A 796 7.58 -18.01 -9.02
N MET A 797 8.63 -17.91 -9.83
CA MET A 797 9.72 -18.91 -9.85
C MET A 797 10.87 -18.39 -9.00
N GLU A 798 11.31 -19.19 -8.03
CA GLU A 798 12.39 -18.87 -7.11
C GLU A 798 13.49 -19.92 -7.19
N ALA A 799 14.74 -19.48 -7.32
CA ALA A 799 15.90 -20.36 -7.31
C ALA A 799 16.04 -21.04 -5.95
N GLU A 800 16.31 -22.35 -5.98
CA GLU A 800 16.54 -23.14 -4.78
C GLU A 800 17.80 -22.70 -4.02
N ASN A 801 17.89 -23.09 -2.75
CA ASN A 801 19.05 -22.76 -1.93
C ASN A 801 20.23 -23.67 -2.27
N PHE A 802 21.26 -23.10 -2.87
CA PHE A 802 22.47 -23.82 -3.25
C PHE A 802 23.61 -23.62 -2.24
N ALA A 803 24.30 -24.72 -1.88
CA ALA A 803 25.44 -24.68 -0.97
C ALA A 803 26.69 -24.02 -1.58
N GLU A 804 26.85 -24.14 -2.91
CA GLU A 804 27.96 -23.54 -3.67
C GLU A 804 27.41 -22.67 -4.80
N SER A 805 28.10 -21.57 -5.10
CA SER A 805 27.73 -20.63 -6.17
C SER A 805 28.22 -21.05 -7.57
N THR A 806 28.72 -22.28 -7.71
CA THR A 806 29.13 -22.83 -8.99
C THR A 806 27.91 -23.19 -9.84
N LEU A 807 28.06 -23.02 -11.15
CA LEU A 807 27.03 -23.35 -12.14
C LEU A 807 27.16 -24.79 -12.68
N GLU A 808 28.17 -25.53 -12.22
CA GLU A 808 28.41 -26.90 -12.64
C GLU A 808 27.29 -27.83 -12.14
N GLY A 809 26.73 -28.65 -13.05
CA GLY A 809 25.63 -29.56 -12.74
C GLY A 809 24.24 -28.92 -12.56
N ARG A 810 24.11 -27.61 -12.79
CA ARG A 810 22.81 -26.90 -12.72
C ARG A 810 21.89 -27.29 -13.87
N THR A 811 20.61 -27.42 -13.55
CA THR A 811 19.53 -27.62 -14.53
C THR A 811 18.78 -26.30 -14.72
N PRO A 812 18.94 -25.59 -15.85
CA PRO A 812 18.28 -24.30 -16.04
C PRO A 812 16.77 -24.44 -16.26
N LEU A 813 16.05 -23.35 -16.07
CA LEU A 813 14.76 -23.14 -16.73
C LEU A 813 15.02 -22.77 -18.19
N SER A 814 14.43 -23.49 -19.14
CA SER A 814 14.63 -23.25 -20.57
C SER A 814 13.32 -22.95 -21.28
N TYR A 815 13.32 -21.90 -22.11
CA TYR A 815 12.15 -21.40 -22.81
C TYR A 815 12.46 -21.27 -24.30
N PRO A 816 11.74 -21.98 -25.18
CA PRO A 816 11.80 -21.72 -26.60
C PRO A 816 11.10 -20.38 -26.90
N PHE A 817 11.63 -19.61 -27.83
CA PHE A 817 11.00 -18.41 -28.38
C PHE A 817 11.30 -18.26 -29.87
N TYR A 818 10.49 -17.47 -30.57
CA TYR A 818 10.65 -17.20 -32.00
C TYR A 818 10.73 -15.70 -32.25
N VAL A 819 11.73 -15.26 -33.03
CA VAL A 819 11.84 -13.89 -33.53
C VAL A 819 11.74 -13.88 -35.06
N THR A 820 10.99 -12.92 -35.59
CA THR A 820 10.86 -12.59 -37.00
C THR A 820 11.88 -11.54 -37.46
N SER A 821 12.36 -10.73 -36.52
CA SER A 821 13.38 -9.70 -36.76
C SER A 821 14.78 -10.26 -36.50
N ALA A 822 15.78 -9.78 -37.26
CA ALA A 822 17.20 -10.02 -36.97
C ALA A 822 17.77 -8.86 -36.15
N GLY A 823 18.61 -9.12 -35.16
CA GLY A 823 19.27 -8.05 -34.41
C GLY A 823 19.79 -8.44 -33.04
N GLU A 824 20.38 -7.45 -32.36
CA GLU A 824 20.70 -7.55 -30.93
C GLU A 824 19.53 -7.00 -30.13
N PHE A 825 18.96 -7.82 -29.24
CA PHE A 825 17.74 -7.49 -28.52
C PHE A 825 17.98 -7.21 -27.04
N LEU A 826 17.11 -6.40 -26.45
CA LEU A 826 17.13 -6.11 -25.02
C LEU A 826 16.28 -7.15 -24.28
N LEU A 827 16.90 -7.90 -23.38
CA LEU A 827 16.20 -8.72 -22.38
C LEU A 827 15.93 -7.87 -21.14
N GLU A 828 14.68 -7.88 -20.68
CA GLU A 828 14.24 -7.34 -19.38
C GLU A 828 13.69 -8.49 -18.52
N ILE A 829 14.21 -8.66 -17.31
CA ILE A 829 13.78 -9.67 -16.34
C ILE A 829 13.00 -8.97 -15.23
N HIS A 830 11.76 -9.42 -14.98
CA HIS A 830 10.91 -8.90 -13.89
C HIS A 830 11.21 -9.67 -12.61
N ARG A 831 12.26 -9.24 -11.91
CA ARG A 831 12.70 -9.84 -10.65
C ARG A 831 11.76 -9.43 -9.52
N PHE A 832 11.42 -10.41 -8.68
CA PHE A 832 10.79 -10.16 -7.39
C PHE A 832 11.79 -9.42 -6.48
N PRO A 833 11.43 -8.29 -5.86
CA PRO A 833 12.35 -7.43 -5.10
C PRO A 833 12.92 -8.01 -3.78
N SER A 834 13.14 -9.31 -3.66
CA SER A 834 13.80 -9.93 -2.49
C SER A 834 15.17 -9.30 -2.22
N LEU A 835 15.56 -9.23 -0.95
CA LEU A 835 16.81 -8.59 -0.49
C LEU A 835 17.74 -9.61 0.20
N ASP A 836 19.03 -9.27 0.26
CA ASP A 836 20.06 -9.96 1.06
C ASP A 836 21.22 -8.97 1.31
N SER A 837 21.17 -8.22 2.40
CA SER A 837 22.00 -7.03 2.62
C SER A 837 23.51 -7.30 2.73
N VAL A 838 23.87 -8.56 2.99
CA VAL A 838 25.25 -9.08 3.07
C VAL A 838 25.61 -10.03 1.94
N GLY A 839 24.66 -10.31 1.05
CA GLY A 839 24.78 -11.27 -0.03
C GLY A 839 24.83 -10.62 -1.41
N ARG A 840 24.71 -11.48 -2.42
CA ARG A 840 24.54 -11.12 -3.83
C ARG A 840 23.26 -11.78 -4.32
N ILE A 841 22.65 -11.19 -5.34
CA ILE A 841 21.42 -11.70 -5.93
C ILE A 841 21.63 -11.76 -7.44
N ARG A 842 21.95 -12.95 -7.95
CA ARG A 842 22.36 -13.16 -9.34
C ARG A 842 21.57 -14.28 -10.01
N ILE A 843 21.49 -14.18 -11.33
CA ILE A 843 20.99 -15.22 -12.23
C ILE A 843 21.94 -15.37 -13.42
N GLY A 844 22.12 -16.60 -13.90
CA GLY A 844 22.84 -16.87 -15.16
C GLY A 844 21.86 -16.93 -16.32
N VAL A 845 22.21 -16.30 -17.45
CA VAL A 845 21.40 -16.28 -18.67
C VAL A 845 22.25 -16.78 -19.86
N SER A 846 21.70 -17.68 -20.66
CA SER A 846 22.33 -18.14 -21.91
C SER A 846 21.26 -18.24 -23.01
N VAL A 847 21.66 -17.93 -24.24
CA VAL A 847 20.83 -18.14 -25.44
C VAL A 847 21.55 -19.13 -26.36
N ASP A 848 20.85 -20.14 -26.85
CA ASP A 848 21.32 -21.16 -27.80
C ASP A 848 22.64 -21.86 -27.37
N GLY A 849 22.84 -22.05 -26.07
CA GLY A 849 24.03 -22.69 -25.51
C GLY A 849 25.30 -21.82 -25.57
N SER A 850 25.16 -20.52 -25.82
CA SER A 850 26.25 -19.54 -25.67
C SER A 850 26.76 -19.45 -24.23
N SER A 851 27.90 -18.77 -24.04
CA SER A 851 28.46 -18.53 -22.71
C SER A 851 27.45 -17.91 -21.75
N ILE A 852 27.35 -18.46 -20.54
CA ILE A 852 26.43 -17.95 -19.51
C ILE A 852 26.87 -16.55 -19.08
N GLN A 853 25.96 -15.58 -19.21
CA GLN A 853 26.12 -14.22 -18.73
C GLN A 853 25.46 -14.06 -17.36
N ILE A 854 26.13 -13.41 -16.42
CA ILE A 854 25.60 -13.18 -15.08
C ILE A 854 24.90 -11.82 -15.04
N VAL A 855 23.65 -11.82 -14.62
CA VAL A 855 22.88 -10.61 -14.33
C VAL A 855 22.76 -10.48 -12.82
N GLU A 856 23.06 -9.30 -12.29
CA GLU A 856 23.13 -9.03 -10.85
C GLU A 856 22.24 -7.85 -10.47
N SER A 857 21.58 -7.96 -9.33
CA SER A 857 20.84 -6.85 -8.73
C SER A 857 21.78 -5.95 -7.91
N GLU A 858 21.66 -4.64 -8.11
CA GLU A 858 22.29 -3.62 -7.25
C GLU A 858 21.47 -3.35 -5.97
N SER A 859 20.19 -3.75 -5.98
CA SER A 859 19.22 -3.47 -4.91
C SER A 859 19.24 -4.59 -3.86
N THR A 860 20.37 -4.75 -3.16
CA THR A 860 20.55 -5.82 -2.16
C THR A 860 20.05 -5.46 -0.75
N ASP A 861 19.80 -4.18 -0.49
CA ASP A 861 19.27 -3.65 0.76
C ASP A 861 18.42 -2.39 0.49
N GLU A 862 17.71 -1.90 1.50
CA GLU A 862 16.98 -0.62 1.40
C GLU A 862 17.92 0.52 0.96
N TRP A 863 17.39 1.44 0.16
CA TRP A 863 18.10 2.61 -0.38
C TRP A 863 19.34 2.32 -1.26
N ARG A 864 19.61 1.05 -1.61
CA ARG A 864 20.65 0.69 -2.59
C ARG A 864 20.08 0.52 -3.99
N GLY A 865 20.87 0.86 -5.01
CA GLY A 865 20.50 0.71 -6.41
C GLY A 865 19.18 1.38 -6.73
N THR A 866 18.21 0.60 -7.18
CA THR A 866 16.87 1.10 -7.59
C THR A 866 15.77 0.79 -6.58
N TRP A 867 16.12 0.43 -5.33
CA TRP A 867 15.18 0.00 -4.29
C TRP A 867 13.94 0.88 -4.17
N LYS A 868 14.08 2.22 -4.10
CA LYS A 868 12.93 3.16 -3.99
C LYS A 868 11.91 2.91 -5.11
N ARG A 869 12.36 2.76 -6.36
CA ARG A 869 11.46 2.48 -7.49
C ARG A 869 10.90 1.06 -7.44
N ASN A 870 11.69 0.10 -6.96
CA ASN A 870 11.31 -1.31 -6.92
C ASN A 870 10.19 -1.59 -5.91
N VAL A 871 10.23 -0.97 -4.73
CA VAL A 871 9.15 -1.11 -3.73
C VAL A 871 7.87 -0.41 -4.18
N LEU A 872 7.99 0.73 -4.88
CA LEU A 872 6.83 1.43 -5.44
C LEU A 872 6.12 0.64 -6.55
N ASN A 873 6.89 -0.04 -7.40
CA ASN A 873 6.36 -0.77 -8.57
C ASN A 873 6.21 -2.28 -8.34
N ASN A 874 6.61 -2.74 -7.15
CA ASN A 874 6.68 -4.14 -6.75
C ASN A 874 7.40 -5.03 -7.77
N VAL A 875 8.50 -4.53 -8.33
CA VAL A 875 9.35 -5.22 -9.32
C VAL A 875 10.71 -4.55 -9.42
N GLU A 876 11.76 -5.35 -9.54
CA GLU A 876 13.05 -4.88 -10.06
C GLU A 876 13.19 -5.33 -11.52
N ARG A 877 13.51 -4.39 -12.41
CA ARG A 877 13.78 -4.68 -13.82
C ARG A 877 15.28 -4.79 -14.03
N LEU A 878 15.75 -6.00 -14.33
CA LEU A 878 17.14 -6.25 -14.70
C LEU A 878 17.25 -6.33 -16.22
N TYR A 879 18.33 -5.78 -16.78
CA TYR A 879 18.51 -5.67 -18.22
C TYR A 879 19.77 -6.41 -18.67
N LEU A 880 19.67 -7.07 -19.82
CA LEU A 880 20.79 -7.73 -20.49
C LEU A 880 20.66 -7.56 -22.00
N LYS A 881 21.74 -7.21 -22.70
CA LYS A 881 21.74 -7.23 -24.16
C LYS A 881 22.05 -8.65 -24.64
N LEU A 882 21.14 -9.22 -25.43
CA LEU A 882 21.31 -10.54 -26.01
C LEU A 882 22.32 -10.49 -27.18
N PRO A 883 22.98 -11.62 -27.49
CA PRO A 883 23.78 -11.71 -28.72
C PRO A 883 22.90 -11.46 -29.95
N TYR A 884 23.54 -11.20 -31.10
CA TYR A 884 22.83 -11.08 -32.37
C TYR A 884 22.06 -12.36 -32.67
N LEU A 885 20.75 -12.25 -32.89
CA LEU A 885 19.86 -13.35 -33.25
C LEU A 885 19.38 -13.17 -34.69
N GLU A 886 19.42 -14.25 -35.46
CA GLU A 886 18.79 -14.34 -36.77
C GLU A 886 17.28 -14.57 -36.62
N PRO A 887 16.45 -14.31 -37.64
CA PRO A 887 15.05 -14.71 -37.61
C PRO A 887 14.92 -16.24 -37.50
N GLY A 888 14.16 -16.73 -36.52
CA GLY A 888 14.00 -18.16 -36.27
C GLY A 888 13.63 -18.54 -34.83
N GLU A 889 13.67 -19.84 -34.56
CA GLU A 889 13.53 -20.40 -33.21
C GLU A 889 14.85 -20.30 -32.44
N HIS A 890 14.75 -19.89 -31.18
CA HIS A 890 15.85 -19.78 -30.23
C HIS A 890 15.43 -20.35 -28.87
N GLN A 891 16.40 -20.63 -28.02
CA GLN A 891 16.18 -21.08 -26.66
C GLN A 891 16.94 -20.20 -25.67
N ILE A 892 16.21 -19.56 -24.75
CA ILE A 892 16.81 -18.85 -23.61
C ILE A 892 16.75 -19.73 -22.35
N SER A 893 17.84 -19.75 -21.60
CA SER A 893 18.00 -20.56 -20.39
C SER A 893 18.44 -19.72 -19.19
N PHE A 894 17.79 -19.93 -18.04
CA PHE A 894 18.05 -19.26 -16.78
C PHE A 894 18.60 -20.24 -15.74
N TYR A 895 19.78 -19.96 -15.21
CA TYR A 895 20.49 -20.78 -14.23
C TYR A 895 20.45 -20.09 -12.87
N GLY A 896 19.96 -20.79 -11.85
CA GLY A 896 20.01 -20.29 -10.47
C GLY A 896 21.46 -20.16 -10.00
N VAL A 897 21.87 -18.94 -9.63
CA VAL A 897 23.23 -18.65 -9.12
C VAL A 897 23.19 -18.48 -7.61
N ASP A 898 22.41 -17.50 -7.14
CA ASP A 898 22.23 -17.23 -5.71
C ASP A 898 20.82 -17.63 -5.26
N ARG A 899 20.73 -18.09 -4.01
CA ARG A 899 19.45 -18.35 -3.34
C ARG A 899 18.56 -17.11 -3.37
N TYR A 900 17.24 -17.31 -3.38
CA TYR A 900 16.24 -16.25 -3.34
C TYR A 900 16.19 -15.30 -4.54
N PHE A 901 17.01 -15.53 -5.59
CA PHE A 901 16.71 -14.94 -6.88
C PHE A 901 15.35 -15.48 -7.33
N ALA A 902 14.40 -14.59 -7.56
CA ALA A 902 13.07 -14.97 -7.98
C ALA A 902 12.56 -13.98 -9.02
N PHE A 903 11.78 -14.47 -9.99
CA PHE A 903 11.27 -13.66 -11.07
C PHE A 903 9.93 -14.20 -11.57
N THR A 904 9.12 -13.32 -12.13
CA THR A 904 7.75 -13.63 -12.55
C THR A 904 7.64 -13.79 -14.06
N ARG A 905 8.44 -13.04 -14.82
CA ARG A 905 8.48 -13.07 -16.28
C ARG A 905 9.75 -12.44 -16.82
N PHE A 906 9.95 -12.58 -18.12
CA PHE A 906 10.94 -11.82 -18.88
C PHE A 906 10.37 -11.37 -20.23
N VAL A 907 10.98 -10.33 -20.78
CA VAL A 907 10.59 -9.71 -22.05
C VAL A 907 11.81 -9.52 -22.91
N ILE A 908 11.72 -9.92 -24.18
CA ILE A 908 12.72 -9.61 -25.21
C ILE A 908 12.12 -8.52 -26.10
N TYR A 909 12.73 -7.34 -26.13
CA TYR A 909 12.32 -6.25 -27.01
C TYR A 909 13.11 -6.32 -28.32
N THR A 910 12.39 -6.51 -29.43
CA THR A 910 12.94 -6.50 -30.79
C THR A 910 12.85 -5.11 -31.44
N ARG A 911 12.22 -4.15 -30.75
CA ARG A 911 12.17 -2.71 -31.07
C ARG A 911 12.49 -1.87 -29.83
N GLU A 912 12.53 -0.56 -29.98
CA GLU A 912 12.69 0.36 -28.85
C GLU A 912 11.59 0.12 -27.80
N ARG A 913 12.02 -0.03 -26.54
CA ARG A 913 11.13 -0.25 -25.40
C ARG A 913 10.29 0.99 -25.15
N ARG A 914 8.98 0.80 -25.02
CA ARG A 914 8.04 1.83 -24.56
C ARG A 914 7.74 1.68 -23.07
N GLU A 915 7.52 2.80 -22.37
CA GLU A 915 7.20 2.75 -20.95
C GLU A 915 5.85 2.09 -20.68
N ASN A 916 5.84 1.24 -19.67
CA ASN A 916 4.74 0.38 -19.29
C ASN A 916 4.99 -0.15 -17.86
N HIS A 917 4.00 -0.82 -17.29
CA HIS A 917 4.14 -1.50 -16.01
C HIS A 917 4.28 -3.02 -16.17
N PHE A 918 3.40 -3.73 -16.88
CA PHE A 918 3.32 -5.20 -16.89
C PHE A 918 4.06 -5.89 -18.04
N VAL A 919 4.03 -5.28 -19.22
CA VAL A 919 4.33 -5.83 -20.57
C VAL A 919 3.49 -7.06 -20.95
N GLY A 920 2.68 -6.95 -22.00
CA GLY A 920 1.99 -8.08 -22.62
C GLY A 920 0.80 -8.65 -21.82
N MET A 921 0.20 -7.84 -20.95
CA MET A 921 -0.94 -8.25 -20.11
C MET A 921 -2.09 -8.74 -20.98
N LYS A 922 -2.47 -10.01 -20.80
CA LYS A 922 -3.61 -10.62 -21.49
C LYS A 922 -4.89 -10.32 -20.74
N GLY A 923 -5.95 -9.99 -21.46
CA GLY A 923 -7.28 -9.79 -20.93
C GLY A 923 -8.13 -8.91 -21.83
N GLU A 924 -9.26 -8.47 -21.32
CA GLU A 924 -10.19 -7.60 -22.04
C GLU A 924 -9.52 -6.25 -22.38
N GLN A 925 -9.61 -5.87 -23.65
CA GLN A 925 -8.97 -4.67 -24.21
C GLN A 925 -10.01 -3.59 -24.57
N SER A 926 -11.30 -3.83 -24.33
CA SER A 926 -12.36 -2.83 -24.46
C SER A 926 -12.11 -1.62 -23.54
N LEU A 927 -12.81 -0.52 -23.79
CA LEU A 927 -12.83 0.57 -22.81
C LEU A 927 -13.59 0.12 -21.56
N PRO A 928 -13.21 0.56 -20.35
CA PRO A 928 -13.94 0.24 -19.13
C PRO A 928 -15.44 0.49 -19.21
N ARG A 929 -16.22 -0.32 -18.47
CA ARG A 929 -17.67 -0.22 -18.47
C ARG A 929 -18.09 1.17 -18.02
N ARG A 930 -18.89 1.85 -18.84
CA ARG A 930 -19.56 3.10 -18.45
C ARG A 930 -20.89 2.80 -17.76
N TRP A 931 -21.08 3.33 -16.56
CA TRP A 931 -22.29 3.15 -15.77
C TRP A 931 -22.44 4.29 -14.75
N ASN A 932 -23.64 4.48 -14.21
CA ASN A 932 -23.94 5.59 -13.30
C ASN A 932 -23.51 5.27 -11.85
N VAL A 933 -22.21 5.46 -11.57
CA VAL A 933 -21.63 5.24 -10.23
C VAL A 933 -22.22 6.19 -9.18
N GLU A 934 -22.69 7.38 -9.56
CA GLU A 934 -23.31 8.33 -8.63
C GLU A 934 -24.66 7.81 -8.12
N ALA A 935 -25.49 7.28 -9.02
CA ALA A 935 -26.77 6.67 -8.68
C ALA A 935 -26.57 5.43 -7.81
N TRP A 936 -25.67 4.54 -8.21
CA TRP A 936 -25.38 3.33 -7.43
C TRP A 936 -24.77 3.65 -6.06
N SER A 937 -23.86 4.62 -5.97
CA SER A 937 -23.27 5.01 -4.68
C SER A 937 -24.31 5.61 -3.74
N ARG A 938 -25.33 6.30 -4.28
CA ARG A 938 -26.47 6.80 -3.49
C ARG A 938 -27.37 5.66 -3.00
N GLU A 939 -27.59 4.65 -3.83
CA GLU A 939 -28.36 3.47 -3.46
C GLU A 939 -27.64 2.63 -2.40
N PHE A 940 -26.35 2.35 -2.60
CA PHE A 940 -25.56 1.49 -1.73
C PHE A 940 -25.15 2.18 -0.42
N TYR A 941 -24.54 3.38 -0.49
CA TYR A 941 -24.03 4.09 0.71
C TYR A 941 -25.06 5.03 1.34
N GLY A 942 -26.19 5.26 0.67
CA GLY A 942 -27.18 6.26 1.05
C GLY A 942 -26.89 7.66 0.48
N GLU A 943 -27.83 8.56 0.71
CA GLU A 943 -27.71 9.97 0.30
C GLU A 943 -26.76 10.72 1.25
N ILE A 944 -25.55 10.98 0.77
CA ILE A 944 -24.48 11.66 1.51
C ILE A 944 -24.11 12.95 0.77
N ASP A 945 -24.26 14.08 1.47
CA ASP A 945 -23.82 15.40 1.00
C ASP A 945 -22.34 15.60 1.34
N LEU A 946 -21.48 15.52 0.33
CA LEU A 946 -20.04 15.68 0.49
C LEU A 946 -19.68 17.18 0.54
N ARG A 947 -19.01 17.61 1.61
CA ARG A 947 -18.39 18.95 1.68
C ARG A 947 -17.08 18.99 0.91
N PRO A 948 -16.61 20.14 0.39
CA PRO A 948 -15.25 20.22 -0.15
C PRO A 948 -14.21 19.94 0.94
N ARG A 949 -13.02 19.51 0.52
CA ARG A 949 -11.87 19.35 1.42
C ARG A 949 -11.47 20.72 1.97
N SER A 950 -11.03 20.75 3.23
CA SER A 950 -10.62 22.00 3.86
C SER A 950 -9.39 22.61 3.18
N ILE A 951 -9.29 23.93 3.19
CA ILE A 951 -8.13 24.63 2.65
C ILE A 951 -7.07 24.75 3.74
N VAL A 952 -5.83 24.44 3.37
CA VAL A 952 -4.66 24.44 4.24
C VAL A 952 -3.76 25.62 3.89
N TYR A 953 -3.23 26.29 4.92
CA TYR A 953 -2.32 27.43 4.80
C TYR A 953 -1.02 27.12 5.54
N ALA A 954 0.11 27.29 4.86
CA ALA A 954 1.43 27.28 5.50
C ALA A 954 1.61 28.54 6.35
N GLN A 955 2.49 28.45 7.36
CA GLN A 955 2.92 29.64 8.11
C GLN A 955 3.77 30.56 7.25
N VAL A 956 3.90 31.83 7.67
CA VAL A 956 4.74 32.84 6.99
C VAL A 956 6.22 32.50 7.14
N GLU A 957 6.63 32.05 8.31
CA GLU A 957 7.99 31.56 8.56
C GLU A 957 8.01 30.03 8.41
N LYS A 958 9.06 29.50 7.78
CA LYS A 958 9.23 28.06 7.64
C LYS A 958 9.75 27.49 8.96
N GLU A 959 8.89 26.77 9.68
CA GLU A 959 9.31 25.85 10.76
C GLU A 959 10.03 24.62 10.17
N GLU A 960 10.78 23.90 11.01
CA GLU A 960 11.44 22.64 10.62
C GLU A 960 10.43 21.62 10.03
N ASP A 961 10.93 20.77 9.13
CA ASP A 961 10.13 19.67 8.57
C ASP A 961 9.76 18.72 9.72
N GLY A 962 8.47 18.50 9.97
CA GLY A 962 8.01 17.77 11.15
C GLY A 962 6.76 16.93 10.89
N LEU A 963 6.59 15.88 11.71
CA LEU A 963 5.44 14.98 11.66
C LEU A 963 4.17 15.57 12.29
N ALA A 964 4.31 16.61 13.11
CA ALA A 964 3.18 17.26 13.74
C ALA A 964 2.54 18.26 12.77
N ALA A 965 1.25 18.12 12.50
CA ALA A 965 0.44 19.16 11.83
C ALA A 965 0.27 20.45 12.66
N ALA A 966 1.04 20.60 13.75
CA ALA A 966 1.10 21.80 14.54
C ALA A 966 1.52 22.96 13.63
N GLY A 967 0.73 24.04 13.64
CA GLY A 967 1.07 25.26 12.92
C GLY A 967 0.38 25.48 11.58
N LEU A 968 -0.38 24.53 11.04
CA LEU A 968 -1.22 24.81 9.86
C LEU A 968 -2.56 25.44 10.25
N VAL A 969 -2.95 26.51 9.57
CA VAL A 969 -4.33 27.01 9.65
C VAL A 969 -5.18 26.20 8.68
N LYS A 970 -6.22 25.54 9.20
CA LYS A 970 -7.22 24.82 8.40
C LYS A 970 -8.53 25.60 8.44
N ARG A 971 -9.11 25.88 7.28
CA ARG A 971 -10.44 26.51 7.19
C ARG A 971 -11.41 25.57 6.50
N ASP A 972 -12.57 25.37 7.11
CA ASP A 972 -13.69 24.70 6.46
C ASP A 972 -14.09 25.47 5.20
N ALA A 973 -14.46 24.73 4.18
CA ALA A 973 -14.77 25.27 2.87
C ALA A 973 -16.21 24.93 2.45
N TYR A 974 -16.74 25.75 1.57
CA TYR A 974 -17.97 25.52 0.82
C TYR A 974 -17.64 25.57 -0.67
N TYR A 975 -18.38 24.82 -1.49
CA TYR A 975 -18.16 24.86 -2.93
C TYR A 975 -18.47 26.25 -3.48
N ALA A 976 -17.52 26.82 -4.21
CA ALA A 976 -17.75 28.02 -4.99
C ALA A 976 -18.58 27.73 -6.25
N GLY A 977 -19.06 28.79 -6.90
CA GLY A 977 -19.67 28.68 -8.22
C GLY A 977 -18.64 28.24 -9.27
N GLN A 978 -19.09 27.45 -10.25
CA GLN A 978 -18.27 26.97 -11.36
C GLN A 978 -17.89 28.09 -12.32
N VAL A 979 -16.76 27.89 -13.00
CA VAL A 979 -16.23 28.72 -14.10
C VAL A 979 -15.95 27.87 -15.33
N GLU A 980 -16.12 28.49 -16.50
CA GLU A 980 -15.77 27.94 -17.80
C GLU A 980 -14.37 28.43 -18.25
N PRO A 981 -13.68 27.75 -19.18
CA PRO A 981 -12.36 28.16 -19.67
C PRO A 981 -12.27 29.62 -20.14
N GLU A 982 -13.32 30.17 -20.74
CA GLU A 982 -13.41 31.58 -21.19
C GLU A 982 -13.16 32.60 -20.08
N TYR A 983 -13.46 32.24 -18.83
CA TYR A 983 -13.14 33.07 -17.68
C TYR A 983 -11.64 33.38 -17.60
N TYR A 984 -10.78 32.36 -17.77
CA TYR A 984 -9.33 32.52 -17.67
C TYR A 984 -8.76 33.35 -18.82
N PHE A 985 -9.27 33.18 -20.04
CA PHE A 985 -8.86 34.00 -21.19
C PHE A 985 -9.24 35.47 -20.99
N THR A 986 -10.42 35.74 -20.42
CA THR A 986 -10.88 37.10 -20.11
C THR A 986 -10.01 37.74 -19.04
N GLN A 987 -9.74 37.03 -17.93
CA GLN A 987 -8.86 37.51 -16.87
C GLN A 987 -7.44 37.80 -17.41
N GLY A 988 -6.89 36.85 -18.17
CA GLY A 988 -5.56 36.98 -18.76
C GLY A 988 -5.43 38.06 -19.84
N SER A 989 -6.52 38.67 -20.28
CA SER A 989 -6.52 39.73 -21.32
C SER A 989 -6.41 41.14 -20.77
N THR A 990 -6.32 41.31 -19.44
CA THR A 990 -6.21 42.63 -18.79
C THR A 990 -5.14 42.62 -17.69
N VAL A 991 -4.69 43.81 -17.28
CA VAL A 991 -3.77 43.95 -16.14
C VAL A 991 -4.49 43.60 -14.84
N PHE A 992 -3.86 42.79 -13.98
CA PHE A 992 -4.40 42.43 -12.66
C PHE A 992 -4.23 43.62 -11.70
N GLN A 993 -5.35 44.24 -11.30
CA GLN A 993 -5.34 45.46 -10.50
C GLN A 993 -5.55 45.16 -9.01
N GLU A 994 -4.86 45.91 -8.17
CA GLU A 994 -5.08 45.90 -6.72
C GLU A 994 -6.47 46.42 -6.36
N ARG A 995 -7.13 45.71 -5.43
CA ARG A 995 -8.40 46.08 -4.82
C ARG A 995 -8.35 45.76 -3.33
N ASP A 996 -8.67 46.75 -2.51
CA ASP A 996 -8.68 46.63 -1.04
C ASP A 996 -7.38 46.05 -0.46
N GLY A 997 -6.24 46.42 -1.04
CA GLY A 997 -4.93 45.92 -0.60
C GLY A 997 -4.53 44.55 -1.12
N SER A 998 -5.30 43.96 -2.03
CA SER A 998 -5.01 42.62 -2.56
C SER A 998 -5.10 42.53 -4.09
N ILE A 999 -4.36 41.58 -4.68
CA ILE A 999 -4.43 41.22 -6.10
C ILE A 999 -4.65 39.70 -6.18
N ARG A 1000 -5.66 39.29 -6.94
CA ARG A 1000 -6.06 37.90 -7.17
C ARG A 1000 -5.72 37.51 -8.59
N ILE A 1001 -4.99 36.41 -8.77
CA ILE A 1001 -4.59 35.90 -10.09
C ILE A 1001 -4.87 34.41 -10.12
N ASP A 1002 -5.66 33.98 -11.10
CA ASP A 1002 -5.79 32.58 -11.45
C ASP A 1002 -4.63 32.19 -12.38
N ALA A 1003 -3.85 31.17 -12.03
CA ALA A 1003 -2.64 30.82 -12.77
C ALA A 1003 -2.96 30.38 -14.22
N ALA A 1004 -4.11 29.74 -14.43
CA ALA A 1004 -4.56 29.37 -15.77
C ALA A 1004 -4.82 30.57 -16.70
N SER A 1005 -4.88 31.80 -16.19
CA SER A 1005 -4.95 33.01 -17.03
C SER A 1005 -3.76 33.16 -17.96
N ALA A 1006 -2.62 32.52 -17.66
CA ALA A 1006 -1.45 32.48 -18.55
C ALA A 1006 -1.72 31.78 -19.89
N LEU A 1007 -2.80 30.97 -19.99
CA LEU A 1007 -3.27 30.37 -21.24
C LEU A 1007 -3.75 31.41 -22.26
N ALA A 1008 -4.05 32.65 -21.83
CA ALA A 1008 -4.42 33.73 -22.73
C ALA A 1008 -3.29 34.12 -23.70
N LEU A 1009 -2.03 33.82 -23.36
CA LEU A 1009 -0.83 34.18 -24.15
C LEU A 1009 -0.85 35.66 -24.58
N SER A 1010 -1.31 36.53 -23.68
CA SER A 1010 -1.46 37.96 -23.94
C SER A 1010 -0.25 38.74 -23.42
N PRO A 1011 -0.14 40.05 -23.72
CA PRO A 1011 0.85 40.92 -23.08
C PRO A 1011 0.75 40.99 -21.54
N TYR A 1012 -0.39 40.60 -20.96
CA TYR A 1012 -0.69 40.67 -19.52
C TYR A 1012 -0.55 39.34 -18.79
N ALA A 1013 -0.76 38.21 -19.46
CA ALA A 1013 -0.60 36.88 -18.86
C ALA A 1013 -0.11 35.88 -19.92
N PHE A 1014 1.05 35.27 -19.70
CA PHE A 1014 1.66 34.38 -20.68
C PHE A 1014 2.66 33.37 -20.05
N THR A 1015 2.88 32.27 -20.77
CA THR A 1015 3.91 31.27 -20.44
C THR A 1015 5.20 31.49 -21.23
N ARG A 1016 6.36 31.20 -20.65
CA ARG A 1016 7.63 30.98 -21.38
C ARG A 1016 8.07 29.52 -21.21
N GLY A 1017 8.63 28.94 -22.27
CA GLY A 1017 9.02 27.53 -22.33
C GLY A 1017 7.90 26.62 -22.88
N LYS A 1018 8.28 25.50 -23.51
CA LYS A 1018 7.37 24.62 -24.28
C LYS A 1018 6.67 23.52 -23.46
N HIS A 1019 6.97 23.41 -22.17
CA HIS A 1019 6.56 22.29 -21.32
C HIS A 1019 5.25 22.54 -20.55
N TRP A 1020 4.75 23.78 -20.52
CA TRP A 1020 3.54 24.13 -19.78
C TRP A 1020 2.32 23.41 -20.34
N LYS A 1021 1.58 22.81 -19.42
CA LYS A 1021 0.27 22.21 -19.60
C LYS A 1021 -0.66 22.75 -18.52
N TYR A 1022 -1.92 22.33 -18.59
CA TYR A 1022 -2.93 22.66 -17.61
C TYR A 1022 -3.68 21.38 -17.22
N CYS A 1023 -4.25 21.39 -16.03
CA CYS A 1023 -5.05 20.31 -15.48
C CYS A 1023 -6.20 20.88 -14.65
N SER A 1024 -7.19 20.05 -14.33
CA SER A 1024 -8.25 20.39 -13.39
C SER A 1024 -7.68 20.71 -12.01
N SER A 1025 -8.38 21.56 -11.27
CA SER A 1025 -8.16 21.75 -9.85
C SER A 1025 -9.46 21.62 -9.06
N GLU A 1026 -9.32 21.53 -7.73
CA GLU A 1026 -10.46 21.41 -6.82
C GLU A 1026 -11.17 22.75 -6.58
N SER A 1027 -10.64 23.85 -7.14
CA SER A 1027 -11.20 25.19 -7.00
C SER A 1027 -12.44 25.40 -7.90
N TYR A 1028 -13.22 26.45 -7.64
CA TYR A 1028 -14.44 26.80 -8.37
C TYR A 1028 -15.46 25.65 -8.45
N GLY A 1029 -15.80 25.03 -7.31
CA GLY A 1029 -16.74 23.90 -7.35
C GLY A 1029 -16.20 22.71 -8.15
N ARG A 1030 -14.87 22.50 -8.09
CA ARG A 1030 -14.08 21.53 -8.87
C ARG A 1030 -14.04 21.79 -10.38
N SER A 1031 -14.47 22.94 -10.90
CA SER A 1031 -14.32 23.27 -12.33
C SER A 1031 -13.04 24.07 -12.66
N GLY A 1032 -12.23 24.40 -11.65
CA GLY A 1032 -11.04 25.19 -11.81
C GLY A 1032 -9.91 24.55 -12.62
N LEU A 1033 -8.95 25.37 -13.04
CA LEU A 1033 -7.75 24.97 -13.77
C LEU A 1033 -6.47 25.37 -13.02
N ALA A 1034 -5.49 24.48 -13.00
CA ALA A 1034 -4.12 24.72 -12.56
C ALA A 1034 -3.13 24.54 -13.72
N MET A 1035 -2.05 25.33 -13.71
CA MET A 1035 -0.91 25.17 -14.63
C MET A 1035 0.11 24.21 -14.04
N TYR A 1036 0.76 23.38 -14.87
CA TYR A 1036 1.82 22.47 -14.42
C TYR A 1036 2.66 21.95 -15.59
N ILE A 1037 3.72 21.20 -15.28
CA ILE A 1037 4.51 20.44 -16.26
C ILE A 1037 4.32 18.95 -15.96
N ARG A 1038 3.61 18.23 -16.84
CA ARG A 1038 3.25 16.82 -16.64
C ARG A 1038 4.43 15.86 -16.73
N GLN A 1039 5.35 16.09 -17.67
CA GLN A 1039 6.46 15.17 -17.91
C GLN A 1039 7.30 15.03 -16.64
N PRO A 1040 7.42 13.83 -16.05
CA PRO A 1040 8.09 13.65 -14.77
C PRO A 1040 9.61 13.78 -14.87
N GLY A 1041 10.25 14.11 -13.75
CA GLY A 1041 11.71 14.11 -13.61
C GLY A 1041 12.47 15.22 -14.35
N LEU A 1042 11.79 16.23 -14.90
CA LEU A 1042 12.48 17.36 -15.52
C LEU A 1042 13.05 18.30 -14.46
N VAL A 1043 14.29 18.75 -14.69
CA VAL A 1043 15.08 19.57 -13.79
C VAL A 1043 15.68 20.74 -14.57
N TRP A 1044 15.53 21.96 -14.06
CA TRP A 1044 16.20 23.16 -14.57
C TRP A 1044 17.14 23.72 -13.50
N GLU A 1045 18.38 24.02 -13.87
CA GLU A 1045 19.42 24.46 -12.93
C GLU A 1045 19.28 25.94 -12.51
N GLY A 1046 18.71 26.78 -13.38
CA GLY A 1046 18.57 28.22 -13.15
C GLY A 1046 17.35 28.83 -13.84
N THR A 1047 17.02 30.08 -13.47
CA THR A 1047 15.81 30.79 -13.94
C THR A 1047 15.86 31.21 -15.40
N GLU A 1048 17.04 31.23 -16.02
CA GLU A 1048 17.23 31.64 -17.42
C GLU A 1048 16.66 30.61 -18.40
N GLU A 1049 16.77 29.32 -18.07
CA GLU A 1049 16.30 28.19 -18.89
C GLU A 1049 14.97 27.61 -18.39
N ALA A 1050 14.61 27.91 -17.14
CA ALA A 1050 13.39 27.42 -16.50
C ALA A 1050 12.12 27.97 -17.18
N PRO A 1051 11.13 27.10 -17.51
CA PRO A 1051 9.82 27.54 -17.94
C PRO A 1051 9.18 28.46 -16.89
N SER A 1052 8.46 29.50 -17.32
CA SER A 1052 7.85 30.45 -16.39
C SER A 1052 6.40 30.82 -16.71
N LEU A 1053 5.63 31.08 -15.66
CA LEU A 1053 4.33 31.75 -15.71
C LEU A 1053 4.53 33.25 -15.43
N ASN A 1054 3.92 34.12 -16.22
CA ASN A 1054 4.18 35.56 -16.17
C ASN A 1054 2.87 36.36 -16.15
N TYR A 1055 2.75 37.33 -15.25
CA TYR A 1055 1.53 38.13 -15.03
C TYR A 1055 1.86 39.60 -14.81
N ARG A 1056 1.18 40.51 -15.51
CA ARG A 1056 1.26 41.95 -15.29
C ARG A 1056 0.29 42.37 -14.20
N VAL A 1057 0.83 42.92 -13.12
CA VAL A 1057 0.08 43.42 -11.97
C VAL A 1057 0.22 44.92 -11.85
N ARG A 1058 -0.78 45.62 -11.30
CA ARG A 1058 -0.71 47.03 -10.94
C ARG A 1058 -0.89 47.19 -9.43
N CYS A 1059 0.16 47.69 -8.77
CA CYS A 1059 0.25 47.88 -7.33
C CYS A 1059 0.14 49.36 -6.96
N ASP A 1060 -0.45 49.66 -5.80
CA ASP A 1060 -0.48 51.01 -5.21
C ASP A 1060 0.84 51.38 -4.52
N GLY A 1061 1.72 50.41 -4.30
CA GLY A 1061 3.01 50.56 -3.63
C GLY A 1061 2.93 50.21 -2.14
N GLY A 1062 3.91 49.45 -1.66
CA GLY A 1062 3.89 48.90 -0.31
C GLY A 1062 4.69 47.60 -0.20
N VAL A 1063 4.65 46.98 0.99
CA VAL A 1063 5.19 45.64 1.20
C VAL A 1063 4.11 44.62 0.90
N TYR A 1064 4.36 43.74 -0.07
CA TYR A 1064 3.44 42.68 -0.46
C TYR A 1064 3.97 41.32 -0.04
N THR A 1065 3.06 40.45 0.40
CA THR A 1065 3.29 39.02 0.54
C THR A 1065 2.62 38.31 -0.62
N LEU A 1066 3.37 37.47 -1.34
CA LEU A 1066 2.82 36.61 -2.39
C LEU A 1066 2.52 35.23 -1.82
N TRP A 1067 1.26 34.83 -1.89
CA TRP A 1067 0.80 33.49 -1.59
C TRP A 1067 0.54 32.72 -2.88
N LEU A 1068 0.95 31.45 -2.90
CA LEU A 1068 0.73 30.53 -4.00
C LEU A 1068 -0.10 29.33 -3.50
N LEU A 1069 -1.26 29.09 -4.11
CA LEU A 1069 -1.99 27.83 -3.94
C LEU A 1069 -1.37 26.78 -4.87
N ALA A 1070 -0.70 25.80 -4.28
CA ALA A 1070 -0.02 24.75 -5.02
C ALA A 1070 -0.29 23.35 -4.49
N LYS A 1071 -0.08 22.35 -5.36
CA LYS A 1071 -0.15 20.91 -5.06
C LYS A 1071 1.03 20.21 -5.74
N PHE A 1072 1.68 19.32 -5.03
CA PHE A 1072 2.75 18.44 -5.53
C PHE A 1072 2.58 17.05 -4.90
N ASN A 1073 3.21 16.04 -5.50
CA ASN A 1073 3.08 14.65 -5.11
C ASN A 1073 4.24 14.16 -4.24
N ASP A 1074 5.45 14.71 -4.44
CA ASP A 1074 6.66 14.40 -3.68
C ASP A 1074 7.56 15.63 -3.49
N LYS A 1075 8.64 15.45 -2.72
CA LYS A 1075 9.63 16.49 -2.43
C LYS A 1075 10.36 16.97 -3.66
N GLU A 1076 10.70 16.07 -4.57
CA GLU A 1076 11.47 16.34 -5.76
C GLU A 1076 10.73 17.27 -6.75
N GLU A 1077 9.39 17.32 -6.70
CA GLU A 1077 8.55 18.24 -7.48
C GLU A 1077 8.46 19.65 -6.87
N ALA A 1078 8.73 19.84 -5.58
CA ALA A 1078 8.32 21.01 -4.82
C ALA A 1078 9.23 22.26 -4.96
N PHE A 1079 10.02 22.37 -6.03
CA PHE A 1079 10.99 23.45 -6.21
C PHE A 1079 10.60 24.45 -7.30
N LEU A 1080 10.61 25.73 -6.94
CA LEU A 1080 10.39 26.86 -7.86
C LEU A 1080 11.23 28.08 -7.48
N ALA A 1081 11.25 29.07 -8.37
CA ALA A 1081 11.73 30.42 -8.09
C ALA A 1081 10.68 31.47 -8.48
N ALA A 1082 10.90 32.71 -8.08
CA ALA A 1082 10.07 33.85 -8.47
C ALA A 1082 10.93 35.03 -8.93
N GLY A 1083 10.33 35.99 -9.64
CA GLY A 1083 10.98 37.20 -10.11
C GLY A 1083 10.00 38.35 -10.32
N VAL A 1084 10.53 39.58 -10.29
CA VAL A 1084 9.80 40.82 -10.52
C VAL A 1084 10.56 41.65 -11.55
N ASP A 1085 9.86 42.14 -12.58
CA ASP A 1085 10.41 42.97 -13.66
C ASP A 1085 11.64 42.36 -14.34
N GLY A 1086 11.62 41.03 -14.52
CA GLY A 1086 12.71 40.27 -15.14
C GLY A 1086 13.91 40.01 -14.23
N LYS A 1087 13.85 40.40 -12.95
CA LYS A 1087 14.89 40.12 -11.95
C LYS A 1087 14.43 38.99 -11.02
N PRO A 1088 15.14 37.85 -10.97
CA PRO A 1088 14.86 36.80 -10.00
C PRO A 1088 14.99 37.29 -8.56
N ILE A 1089 14.13 36.80 -7.69
CA ILE A 1089 14.23 36.96 -6.24
C ILE A 1089 15.32 36.00 -5.73
N SER A 1090 16.22 36.51 -4.90
CA SER A 1090 17.29 35.69 -4.31
C SER A 1090 16.72 34.54 -3.47
N ARG A 1091 17.40 33.39 -3.46
CA ARG A 1091 16.89 32.18 -2.78
C ARG A 1091 16.66 32.41 -1.30
N GLU A 1092 17.53 33.16 -0.61
CA GLU A 1092 17.33 33.46 0.83
C GLU A 1092 16.07 34.29 1.15
N HIS A 1093 15.44 34.92 0.15
CA HIS A 1093 14.20 35.68 0.31
C HIS A 1093 12.94 34.89 -0.10
N LEU A 1094 13.11 33.68 -0.62
CA LEU A 1094 12.00 32.78 -0.92
C LEU A 1094 11.69 31.90 0.30
N TYR A 1095 10.41 31.61 0.48
CA TYR A 1095 9.96 30.65 1.48
C TYR A 1095 10.62 29.28 1.23
N GLY A 1096 11.28 28.77 2.27
CA GLY A 1096 12.03 27.51 2.20
C GLY A 1096 13.10 27.50 1.10
N GLU A 1097 13.69 28.65 0.77
CA GLU A 1097 14.67 28.81 -0.31
C GLU A 1097 14.15 28.37 -1.70
N GLY A 1098 12.83 28.45 -1.89
CA GLY A 1098 12.13 27.99 -3.09
C GLY A 1098 11.69 26.52 -3.05
N CYS A 1099 11.90 25.81 -1.95
CA CYS A 1099 11.37 24.47 -1.71
C CYS A 1099 10.07 24.55 -0.89
N LEU A 1100 8.94 24.27 -1.53
CA LEU A 1100 7.62 24.30 -0.90
C LEU A 1100 7.31 23.04 -0.09
N TRP A 1101 8.19 22.03 -0.15
CA TRP A 1101 7.97 20.76 0.51
C TRP A 1101 7.86 20.95 2.02
N ARG A 1102 6.81 20.36 2.60
CA ARG A 1102 6.74 19.97 4.00
C ARG A 1102 5.97 18.66 4.07
N TYR A 1103 6.44 17.77 4.93
CA TYR A 1103 5.97 16.40 5.04
C TYR A 1103 4.44 16.28 5.14
N GLU A 1104 3.74 17.23 5.75
CA GLU A 1104 2.32 17.17 6.05
C GLU A 1104 1.38 17.61 4.91
N ALA A 1105 1.88 17.98 3.72
CA ALA A 1105 1.11 18.78 2.75
C ALA A 1105 1.11 18.32 1.28
N GLU A 1106 1.71 17.19 0.91
CA GLU A 1106 1.53 16.70 -0.46
C GLU A 1106 0.16 16.07 -0.71
N GLN A 1107 -0.18 15.90 -1.99
CA GLN A 1107 -1.47 15.40 -2.50
C GLN A 1107 -2.68 16.31 -2.25
N ILE A 1108 -2.55 17.43 -1.54
CA ILE A 1108 -3.60 18.47 -1.37
C ILE A 1108 -3.12 19.83 -1.87
N TYR A 1109 -4.08 20.72 -2.15
CA TYR A 1109 -3.79 22.12 -2.41
C TYR A 1109 -3.53 22.88 -1.11
N ARG A 1110 -2.40 23.58 -1.02
CA ARG A 1110 -2.00 24.42 0.12
C ARG A 1110 -1.55 25.79 -0.34
N TYR A 1111 -1.98 26.83 0.39
CA TYR A 1111 -1.43 28.19 0.23
C TYR A 1111 -0.08 28.30 0.92
N VAL A 1112 0.95 28.72 0.17
CA VAL A 1112 2.32 28.93 0.67
C VAL A 1112 2.77 30.37 0.42
N PRO A 1113 3.30 31.10 1.42
CA PRO A 1113 3.72 32.49 1.28
C PRO A 1113 5.10 32.56 0.63
N LEU A 1114 5.17 32.46 -0.70
CA LEU A 1114 6.40 32.28 -1.48
C LEU A 1114 7.48 33.34 -1.22
N TRP A 1115 7.10 34.60 -1.00
CA TRP A 1115 8.04 35.68 -0.63
C TRP A 1115 7.29 36.92 -0.09
N ARG A 1116 8.05 37.83 0.54
CA ARG A 1116 7.58 39.15 0.96
C ARG A 1116 8.57 40.25 0.53
N GLN A 1117 8.11 41.24 -0.23
CA GLN A 1117 8.97 42.28 -0.79
C GLN A 1117 8.25 43.62 -0.95
N GLN A 1118 9.03 44.71 -0.90
CA GLN A 1118 8.58 46.05 -1.25
C GLN A 1118 8.40 46.16 -2.77
N LEU A 1119 7.20 46.57 -3.20
CA LEU A 1119 6.91 46.95 -4.59
C LEU A 1119 6.62 48.45 -4.66
N SER A 1120 7.01 49.08 -5.77
CA SER A 1120 6.66 50.48 -6.05
C SER A 1120 5.20 50.59 -6.51
N SER A 1121 4.65 51.81 -6.45
CA SER A 1121 3.39 52.08 -7.14
C SER A 1121 3.60 52.00 -8.65
N GLY A 1122 2.74 51.30 -9.36
CA GLY A 1122 2.83 51.13 -10.82
C GLY A 1122 2.60 49.70 -11.30
N GLU A 1123 2.91 49.47 -12.58
CA GLU A 1123 2.83 48.14 -13.19
C GLU A 1123 4.13 47.35 -13.00
N HIS A 1124 3.99 46.08 -12.64
CA HIS A 1124 5.09 45.14 -12.46
C HIS A 1124 4.82 43.84 -13.24
N LEU A 1125 5.89 43.22 -13.75
CA LEU A 1125 5.83 41.87 -14.30
C LEU A 1125 6.24 40.86 -13.24
N LEU A 1126 5.27 40.08 -12.76
CA LEU A 1126 5.51 38.96 -11.86
C LEU A 1126 5.82 37.69 -12.66
N SER A 1127 6.88 36.96 -12.29
CA SER A 1127 7.26 35.69 -12.91
C SER A 1127 7.41 34.59 -11.85
N LEU A 1128 6.85 33.40 -12.12
CA LEU A 1128 7.11 32.16 -11.38
C LEU A 1128 7.84 31.17 -12.27
N TYR A 1129 9.00 30.66 -11.85
CA TYR A 1129 9.86 29.78 -12.63
C TYR A 1129 9.78 28.35 -12.08
N ALA A 1130 9.46 27.37 -12.94
CA ALA A 1130 9.45 25.96 -12.57
C ALA A 1130 10.89 25.41 -12.59
N LEU A 1131 11.45 25.06 -11.43
CA LEU A 1131 12.77 24.44 -11.35
C LEU A 1131 12.68 22.90 -11.42
N ARG A 1132 11.48 22.36 -11.23
CA ARG A 1132 11.13 20.94 -11.32
C ARG A 1132 9.78 20.79 -12.00
N SER A 1133 9.57 19.66 -12.68
CA SER A 1133 8.24 19.26 -13.16
C SER A 1133 7.33 18.81 -12.02
N GLY A 1134 6.03 18.63 -12.28
CA GLY A 1134 5.07 18.05 -11.33
C GLY A 1134 4.28 19.06 -10.50
N LEU A 1135 4.92 20.15 -10.06
CA LEU A 1135 4.24 21.20 -9.27
C LEU A 1135 3.05 21.81 -10.01
N ARG A 1136 1.88 21.80 -9.36
CA ARG A 1136 0.63 22.39 -9.87
C ARG A 1136 0.41 23.75 -9.24
N TYR A 1137 0.20 24.76 -10.08
CA TYR A 1137 0.00 26.16 -9.72
C TYR A 1137 -1.47 26.52 -9.99
N ASP A 1138 -2.28 26.75 -8.94
CA ASP A 1138 -3.71 27.07 -9.09
C ASP A 1138 -3.97 28.57 -9.05
N ARG A 1139 -3.61 29.22 -7.94
CA ARG A 1139 -3.90 30.64 -7.67
C ARG A 1139 -2.71 31.35 -7.05
N ILE A 1140 -2.59 32.62 -7.37
CA ILE A 1140 -1.61 33.54 -6.80
C ILE A 1140 -2.37 34.69 -6.15
N TYR A 1141 -2.02 35.01 -4.91
CA TYR A 1141 -2.64 36.07 -4.12
C TYR A 1141 -1.56 37.00 -3.56
N LEU A 1142 -1.57 38.27 -3.96
CA LEU A 1142 -0.71 39.29 -3.36
C LEU A 1142 -1.55 40.09 -2.38
N THR A 1143 -1.06 40.31 -1.16
CA THR A 1143 -1.69 41.18 -0.16
C THR A 1143 -0.68 42.16 0.44
N ARG A 1144 -1.12 43.40 0.71
CA ARG A 1144 -0.41 44.39 1.52
C ARG A 1144 -0.43 43.99 3.00
N GLY A 1145 0.26 42.90 3.36
CA GLY A 1145 0.29 42.40 4.73
C GLY A 1145 0.53 40.89 4.81
N GLU A 1146 0.07 40.30 5.92
CA GLU A 1146 0.15 38.85 6.20
C GLU A 1146 -1.24 38.19 6.19
N GLU A 1147 -2.23 38.85 5.61
CA GLU A 1147 -3.59 38.34 5.55
C GLU A 1147 -3.64 37.01 4.78
N LEU A 1148 -4.38 36.05 5.33
CA LEU A 1148 -4.55 34.77 4.68
C LEU A 1148 -5.40 34.93 3.40
N PRO A 1149 -5.02 34.26 2.30
CA PRO A 1149 -5.85 34.20 1.10
C PRO A 1149 -7.29 33.76 1.41
N PRO A 1150 -8.29 34.30 0.71
CA PRO A 1150 -9.68 33.91 0.91
C PRO A 1150 -9.90 32.42 0.57
N THR A 1151 -10.94 31.82 1.16
CA THR A 1151 -11.36 30.46 0.77
C THR A 1151 -11.90 30.45 -0.65
N ASP A 1152 -12.01 29.27 -1.26
CA ASP A 1152 -12.51 29.12 -2.63
C ASP A 1152 -13.86 29.83 -2.85
N PHE A 1153 -14.80 29.65 -1.91
CA PHE A 1153 -16.11 30.31 -1.91
C PHE A 1153 -16.04 31.84 -1.97
N LEU A 1154 -15.09 32.45 -1.24
CA LEU A 1154 -14.94 33.91 -1.14
C LEU A 1154 -14.08 34.51 -2.27
N TRP A 1155 -13.37 33.69 -3.03
CA TRP A 1155 -12.44 34.14 -4.08
C TRP A 1155 -13.09 35.09 -5.10
N ARG A 1156 -14.37 34.88 -5.43
CA ARG A 1156 -15.13 35.74 -6.36
C ARG A 1156 -16.24 36.60 -5.75
N GLN A 1157 -16.70 36.32 -4.53
CA GLN A 1157 -17.83 37.05 -3.95
C GLN A 1157 -17.51 38.52 -3.65
N GLU A 1158 -16.26 38.83 -3.31
CA GLU A 1158 -15.82 40.21 -3.07
C GLU A 1158 -15.55 40.99 -4.37
N GLN A 1159 -15.59 40.33 -5.55
CA GLN A 1159 -15.56 41.02 -6.85
C GLN A 1159 -16.95 41.46 -7.33
N ALA A 1160 -18.04 41.04 -6.66
CA ALA A 1160 -19.42 41.20 -7.12
C ALA A 1160 -20.14 42.48 -6.63
N TRP A 1161 -19.40 43.48 -6.15
CA TRP A 1161 -19.93 44.83 -5.94
C TRP A 1161 -19.43 45.77 -7.02
N PHE A 1162 -19.93 45.65 -8.26
CA PHE A 1162 -20.05 46.74 -9.23
C PHE A 1162 -21.01 46.34 -10.36
#